data_AF-A0A4W5NJ16-F1
#
_entry.id   AF-A0A4W5NJ16-F1
#
_cell.length_a   1.000
_cell.length_b   1.000
_cell.length_c   1.000
_cell.angle_alpha   90.00
_cell.angle_beta   90.00
_cell.angle_gamma   90.00
#
_symmetry.space_group_name_H-M   'P 1'
#
loop_
_entity.id
_entity.type
_entity.pdbx_description
1 polymer ?
#
loop_
_entity_poly.entity_id
_entity_poly.type
_entity_poly.pdbx_seq_one_letter_code
_entity_poly.pdbx_strand_id
1 'polypeptide(L)'
;MAEDELLAFREHWKQELTIKNEAHSNCNVTGQPSREDSKLKRYFEDFGQNRSEPKKRQDSTSHGSSKGGEDAVLSVAKTPKEDQPEYVSIAEGLLDGRTSPLLERIQEERTRRKRKYHSLTKACNTSQQQPLRKINKGDKFVDQFIQDLNETNDIPFFDIELPYELALKIFQYLSRTELGRCAQVSKAWGVLAEDEVLWFRMCQTEGYHHGASVSDSPCWKSTLRDCRNSENTVRSNWKNRVGSISQLQYELGKVLCDVNSCDSYVVAGYTSGDVRLWDTLHWDSAASFLKPSPLTADVTPRPHVSHIRVNNTVAVAAYDDGCVDMWSTETGQEPVHHFQIPGRVHALALSLESPTLATAAGLDVRLDQPDERGYWRTLCQATLPKPVESMVVVPGAGGRGGDSGPLVALSAGETVYLLAPEDLEPRVLHTVYGHPITCLDASASHAALGVKSCGWAMNDGGNKIQVYSLETGQSEMSVGNSAGDFSCVNLRDSPPHMLVCGNKDRRVRVFDLRTGSSVTSLYAHHMGVTSVQADDWKIVSGGGEGLVCVWEMRMGAKLWEMHNRHPVRHVRFNTSTLVTANIPDEKSPRGACITDDDLTAHRRPTLYCTSTCSGALRLFTSGSTGCFLCWMCSRVCCTR
;
A
#
# COMPACT_ATOMS: atom_id res chain seq x y z
N MET A 1 -15.66 5.19 -45.87
CA MET A 1 -16.05 5.74 -44.54
C MET A 1 -14.87 6.38 -43.83
N ALA A 2 -13.82 5.67 -43.39
CA ALA A 2 -12.69 6.31 -42.69
C ALA A 2 -11.75 7.15 -43.60
N GLU A 3 -11.58 6.76 -44.88
CA GLU A 3 -10.76 7.55 -45.82
C GLU A 3 -11.47 8.82 -46.33
N ASP A 4 -12.80 8.76 -46.46
CA ASP A 4 -13.62 9.91 -46.89
C ASP A 4 -13.65 11.02 -45.84
N GLU A 5 -13.66 10.66 -44.55
CA GLU A 5 -13.60 11.62 -43.44
C GLU A 5 -12.25 12.33 -43.36
N LEU A 6 -11.15 11.62 -43.67
CA LEU A 6 -9.80 12.19 -43.71
C LEU A 6 -9.62 13.16 -44.89
N LEU A 7 -10.25 12.89 -46.03
CA LEU A 7 -10.26 13.80 -47.18
C LEU A 7 -11.11 15.05 -46.89
N ALA A 8 -12.28 14.89 -46.28
CA ALA A 8 -13.13 16.01 -45.88
C ALA A 8 -12.44 16.93 -44.85
N PHE A 9 -11.72 16.35 -43.89
CA PHE A 9 -10.93 17.11 -42.92
C PHE A 9 -9.80 17.92 -43.59
N ARG A 10 -9.10 17.32 -44.56
CA ARG A 10 -8.00 17.99 -45.29
C ARG A 10 -8.49 19.14 -46.17
N GLU A 11 -9.65 18.99 -46.80
CA GLU A 11 -10.32 20.05 -47.57
C GLU A 11 -10.74 21.22 -46.67
N HIS A 12 -11.39 20.92 -45.54
CA HIS A 12 -11.81 21.94 -44.56
C HIS A 12 -10.63 22.73 -43.99
N TRP A 13 -9.53 22.03 -43.66
CA TRP A 13 -8.35 22.66 -43.08
C TRP A 13 -7.59 23.54 -44.10
N LYS A 14 -7.62 23.17 -45.39
CA LYS A 14 -7.10 24.04 -46.46
C LYS A 14 -7.91 25.33 -46.60
N GLN A 15 -9.24 25.25 -46.48
CA GLN A 15 -10.11 26.42 -46.57
C GLN A 15 -9.88 27.41 -45.42
N GLU A 16 -9.67 26.93 -44.19
CA GLU A 16 -9.33 27.79 -43.05
C GLU A 16 -8.00 28.54 -43.22
N LEU A 17 -6.99 27.89 -43.82
CA LEU A 17 -5.68 28.51 -44.07
C LEU A 17 -5.77 29.60 -45.13
N THR A 18 -6.62 29.44 -46.15
CA THR A 18 -6.86 30.49 -47.15
C THR A 18 -7.60 31.70 -46.57
N ILE A 19 -8.58 31.48 -45.69
CA ILE A 19 -9.34 32.57 -45.04
C ILE A 19 -8.44 33.39 -44.09
N LYS A 20 -7.51 32.75 -43.38
CA LYS A 20 -6.56 33.46 -42.49
C LYS A 20 -5.54 34.32 -43.24
N ASN A 21 -5.13 33.90 -44.44
CA ASN A 21 -4.20 34.69 -45.25
C ASN A 21 -4.87 35.91 -45.89
N GLU A 22 -6.16 35.85 -46.22
CA GLU A 22 -6.90 37.02 -46.69
C GLU A 22 -7.18 38.03 -45.56
N ALA A 23 -7.38 37.56 -44.33
CA ALA A 23 -7.58 38.43 -43.15
C ALA A 23 -6.33 39.24 -42.76
N HIS A 24 -5.12 38.76 -43.07
CA HIS A 24 -3.86 39.47 -42.80
C HIS A 24 -3.47 40.48 -43.89
N SER A 25 -4.16 40.51 -45.04
CA SER A 25 -3.90 41.46 -46.13
C SER A 25 -4.67 42.78 -46.00
N ASN A 26 -5.69 42.88 -45.13
CA ASN A 26 -6.63 44.01 -45.11
C ASN A 26 -6.64 44.86 -43.82
N CYS A 27 -5.57 44.86 -43.02
CA CYS A 27 -5.44 45.78 -41.88
C CYS A 27 -4.12 46.55 -41.91
N ASN A 28 -4.04 47.51 -42.83
CA ASN A 28 -3.20 48.70 -42.69
C ASN A 28 -4.11 49.91 -42.95
N VAL A 29 -4.40 50.70 -41.91
CA VAL A 29 -4.46 52.18 -41.90
C VAL A 29 -5.16 52.70 -40.62
N THR A 30 -4.47 53.67 -39.98
CA THR A 30 -4.87 54.67 -38.95
C THR A 30 -4.98 54.28 -37.46
N GLY A 31 -4.19 54.98 -36.62
CA GLY A 31 -4.47 55.21 -35.20
C GLY A 31 -3.26 55.09 -34.25
N GLN A 32 -2.72 56.23 -33.80
CA GLN A 32 -1.59 56.38 -32.85
C GLN A 32 -2.13 56.68 -31.40
N PRO A 33 -1.32 56.88 -30.33
CA PRO A 33 -1.13 55.92 -29.22
C PRO A 33 -1.48 56.43 -27.80
N SER A 34 -1.56 55.55 -26.80
CA SER A 34 -1.34 55.87 -25.36
C SER A 34 -1.00 54.61 -24.56
N ARG A 35 0.24 54.47 -24.06
CA ARG A 35 0.71 54.77 -22.68
C ARG A 35 0.31 53.72 -21.64
N GLU A 36 1.14 52.69 -21.49
CA GLU A 36 1.61 52.13 -20.21
C GLU A 36 2.65 51.04 -20.52
N ASP A 37 3.92 51.43 -20.63
CA ASP A 37 5.07 50.52 -20.42
C ASP A 37 6.35 51.35 -20.33
N SER A 38 6.54 51.99 -19.18
CA SER A 38 7.76 52.73 -18.85
C SER A 38 8.14 52.45 -17.41
N LYS A 39 8.53 51.20 -17.11
CA LYS A 39 9.05 50.82 -15.79
C LYS A 39 9.84 49.51 -15.77
N LEU A 40 10.78 49.28 -16.70
CA LEU A 40 11.79 48.22 -16.52
C LEU A 40 13.12 48.44 -17.27
N LYS A 41 13.40 49.66 -17.73
CA LYS A 41 14.71 50.08 -18.25
C LYS A 41 15.35 51.10 -17.31
N ARG A 42 15.84 50.63 -16.18
CA ARG A 42 16.81 51.28 -15.30
C ARG A 42 17.20 50.21 -14.30
N TYR A 43 18.33 49.53 -14.50
CA TYR A 43 19.13 48.88 -13.45
C TYR A 43 20.42 48.22 -13.97
N PHE A 44 20.68 48.21 -15.28
CA PHE A 44 21.99 47.83 -15.84
C PHE A 44 22.64 49.03 -16.52
N GLU A 45 23.38 49.80 -15.74
CA GLU A 45 24.51 50.62 -16.16
C GLU A 45 25.04 51.31 -14.90
N ASP A 46 25.92 50.65 -14.17
CA ASP A 46 26.97 51.35 -13.42
C ASP A 46 28.06 50.39 -12.91
N PHE A 47 29.30 50.85 -13.06
CA PHE A 47 30.58 50.30 -12.56
C PHE A 47 31.27 49.17 -13.32
N GLY A 48 31.99 49.57 -14.37
CA GLY A 48 33.35 49.10 -14.61
C GLY A 48 34.39 49.90 -13.82
N GLN A 49 35.56 49.26 -13.63
CA GLN A 49 36.87 49.78 -13.19
C GLN A 49 37.19 49.78 -11.68
N ASN A 50 38.03 48.83 -11.25
CA ASN A 50 39.42 49.16 -10.86
C ASN A 50 40.35 47.93 -10.75
N ARG A 51 41.61 48.17 -11.10
CA ARG A 51 42.79 47.28 -11.17
C ARG A 51 43.29 46.83 -9.78
N SER A 52 43.92 45.64 -9.70
CA SER A 52 45.35 45.48 -9.33
C SER A 52 45.77 44.00 -9.23
N GLU A 53 46.84 43.63 -9.96
CA GLU A 53 47.77 42.51 -9.66
C GLU A 53 48.56 42.80 -8.35
N PRO A 54 49.21 41.83 -7.63
CA PRO A 54 50.25 40.96 -8.24
C PRO A 54 50.67 39.62 -7.55
N LYS A 55 51.59 38.92 -8.26
CA LYS A 55 52.81 38.20 -7.82
C LYS A 55 52.82 36.68 -7.52
N LYS A 56 53.68 36.03 -8.32
CA LYS A 56 54.42 34.75 -8.15
C LYS A 56 55.06 34.57 -6.77
N ARG A 57 55.19 33.31 -6.33
CA ARG A 57 56.40 32.77 -5.67
C ARG A 57 56.60 31.28 -5.97
N GLN A 58 57.87 30.96 -6.23
CA GLN A 58 58.47 29.64 -6.39
C GLN A 58 58.67 28.97 -5.01
N ASP A 59 58.91 27.65 -5.02
CA ASP A 59 59.94 26.90 -4.26
C ASP A 59 59.55 25.40 -4.30
N SER A 60 60.23 24.52 -5.04
CA SER A 60 61.56 23.92 -4.90
C SER A 60 61.67 22.77 -3.89
N THR A 61 61.85 21.56 -4.43
CA THR A 61 62.84 20.51 -4.07
C THR A 61 62.85 19.81 -2.71
N SER A 62 62.81 18.47 -2.75
CA SER A 62 63.80 17.55 -2.13
C SER A 62 63.49 16.10 -2.58
N HIS A 63 64.28 15.42 -3.42
CA HIS A 63 65.56 14.71 -3.21
C HIS A 63 65.51 13.36 -2.44
N GLY A 64 66.17 12.35 -3.04
CA GLY A 64 66.60 11.06 -2.48
C GLY A 64 66.14 9.88 -3.36
N SER A 65 66.84 9.39 -4.39
CA SER A 65 68.18 8.79 -4.51
C SER A 65 68.40 7.53 -3.65
N SER A 66 68.41 6.34 -4.26
CA SER A 66 69.64 5.64 -4.68
C SER A 66 69.50 4.10 -4.72
N LYS A 67 70.11 3.50 -5.76
CA LYS A 67 70.79 2.18 -5.88
C LYS A 67 69.98 0.90 -5.56
N GLY A 68 70.08 -0.22 -6.29
CA GLY A 68 71.03 -0.70 -7.29
C GLY A 68 71.39 -2.17 -7.01
N GLY A 69 71.23 -3.08 -7.97
CA GLY A 69 72.09 -4.27 -8.09
C GLY A 69 71.40 -5.60 -8.46
N GLU A 70 72.10 -6.37 -9.28
CA GLU A 70 71.73 -7.58 -10.02
C GLU A 70 71.61 -8.84 -9.12
N ASP A 71 70.81 -9.84 -9.52
CA ASP A 71 71.33 -11.13 -10.03
C ASP A 71 70.28 -12.23 -10.31
N ALA A 72 70.56 -12.96 -11.39
CA ALA A 72 70.38 -14.40 -11.65
C ALA A 72 69.01 -15.12 -11.57
N VAL A 73 68.53 -15.42 -12.78
CA VAL A 73 67.85 -16.62 -13.31
C VAL A 73 67.65 -17.83 -12.36
N LEU A 74 66.40 -18.27 -12.24
CA LEU A 74 66.02 -19.69 -12.20
C LEU A 74 64.69 -19.90 -12.94
N SER A 75 64.77 -20.71 -13.99
CA SER A 75 63.67 -21.18 -14.82
C SER A 75 62.83 -22.23 -14.08
N VAL A 76 61.52 -22.03 -13.99
CA VAL A 76 60.56 -23.09 -13.70
C VAL A 76 59.48 -23.10 -14.79
N ALA A 77 59.19 -24.32 -15.23
CA ALA A 77 58.44 -24.68 -16.41
C ALA A 77 56.97 -24.25 -16.38
N LYS A 78 56.44 -23.96 -17.58
CA LYS A 78 55.01 -23.83 -17.87
C LYS A 78 54.29 -25.15 -17.59
N THR A 79 53.28 -25.11 -16.73
CA THR A 79 52.17 -26.08 -16.66
C THR A 79 50.91 -25.44 -17.29
N PRO A 80 49.97 -26.25 -17.80
CA PRO A 80 48.95 -25.78 -18.74
C PRO A 80 47.87 -24.94 -18.04
N LYS A 81 47.40 -23.90 -18.72
CA LYS A 81 46.31 -23.02 -18.27
C LYS A 81 45.00 -23.80 -18.25
N GLU A 82 44.45 -24.01 -17.06
CA GLU A 82 43.01 -24.14 -16.87
C GLU A 82 42.39 -22.74 -16.85
N ASP A 83 41.25 -22.58 -17.54
CA ASP A 83 40.52 -21.32 -17.69
C ASP A 83 40.06 -20.78 -16.32
N GLN A 84 40.84 -19.87 -15.75
CA GLN A 84 40.39 -19.04 -14.64
C GLN A 84 39.55 -17.87 -15.17
N PRO A 85 38.41 -17.56 -14.54
CA PRO A 85 37.55 -16.45 -14.95
C PRO A 85 38.25 -15.10 -14.73
N GLU A 86 38.10 -14.18 -15.69
CA GLU A 86 38.81 -12.90 -15.79
C GLU A 86 38.75 -12.01 -14.52
N TYR A 87 37.78 -12.23 -13.62
CA TYR A 87 37.65 -11.45 -12.39
C TYR A 87 38.79 -11.70 -11.38
N VAL A 88 39.43 -12.87 -11.41
CA VAL A 88 40.54 -13.21 -10.48
C VAL A 88 41.79 -12.39 -10.83
N SER A 89 42.08 -12.24 -12.12
CA SER A 89 43.21 -11.44 -12.61
C SER A 89 43.00 -9.93 -12.39
N ILE A 90 41.74 -9.48 -12.37
CA ILE A 90 41.36 -8.10 -12.05
C ILE A 90 41.50 -7.83 -10.54
N ALA A 91 41.17 -8.80 -9.70
CA ALA A 91 41.30 -8.70 -8.24
C ALA A 91 42.78 -8.63 -7.81
N GLU A 92 43.67 -9.43 -8.40
CA GLU A 92 45.12 -9.35 -8.14
C GLU A 92 45.70 -7.98 -8.58
N GLY A 93 45.26 -7.45 -9.73
CA GLY A 93 45.68 -6.12 -10.20
C GLY A 93 45.23 -4.96 -9.30
N LEU A 94 44.04 -5.07 -8.68
CA LEU A 94 43.53 -4.06 -7.74
C LEU A 94 44.23 -4.11 -6.38
N LEU A 95 44.65 -5.30 -5.93
CA LEU A 95 45.46 -5.49 -4.71
C LEU A 95 46.88 -4.93 -4.87
N ASP A 96 47.43 -4.98 -6.09
CA ASP A 96 48.70 -4.34 -6.46
C ASP A 96 48.58 -2.81 -6.72
N GLY A 97 47.41 -2.22 -6.46
CA GLY A 97 47.17 -0.77 -6.60
C GLY A 97 47.04 -0.27 -8.04
N ARG A 98 46.84 -1.15 -9.02
CA ARG A 98 46.56 -0.75 -10.41
C ARG A 98 45.09 -0.41 -10.57
N THR A 99 44.80 0.68 -11.29
CA THR A 99 43.43 1.08 -11.60
C THR A 99 42.73 0.05 -12.48
N SER A 100 41.45 -0.24 -12.21
CA SER A 100 40.70 -1.27 -12.95
C SER A 100 40.79 -1.10 -14.48
N PRO A 101 40.88 -2.19 -15.25
CA PRO A 101 40.98 -2.12 -16.71
C PRO A 101 39.73 -1.50 -17.37
N LEU A 102 38.59 -1.44 -16.67
CA LEU A 102 37.41 -0.70 -17.12
C LEU A 102 37.63 0.82 -17.10
N LEU A 103 38.33 1.35 -16.08
CA LEU A 103 38.62 2.78 -15.97
C LEU A 103 39.61 3.23 -17.04
N GLU A 104 40.62 2.41 -17.32
CA GLU A 104 41.57 2.64 -18.40
C GLU A 104 40.88 2.60 -19.76
N ARG A 105 39.97 1.64 -19.99
CA ARG A 105 39.14 1.55 -21.20
C ARG A 105 38.19 2.74 -21.35
N ILE A 106 37.63 3.26 -20.25
CA ILE A 106 36.79 4.47 -20.26
C ILE A 106 37.63 5.73 -20.56
N GLN A 107 38.86 5.81 -20.03
CA GLN A 107 39.79 6.91 -20.32
C GLN A 107 40.33 6.86 -21.76
N GLU A 108 40.63 5.68 -22.27
CA GLU A 108 40.98 5.45 -23.67
C GLU A 108 39.81 5.81 -24.60
N GLU A 109 38.58 5.42 -24.26
CA GLU A 109 37.43 5.76 -25.09
C GLU A 109 37.10 7.26 -25.00
N ARG A 110 37.35 7.92 -23.85
CA ARG A 110 37.28 9.39 -23.71
C ARG A 110 38.35 10.11 -24.54
N THR A 111 39.60 9.62 -24.55
CA THR A 111 40.68 10.21 -25.36
C THR A 111 40.47 9.94 -26.85
N ARG A 112 39.93 8.77 -27.22
CA ARG A 112 39.51 8.44 -28.59
C ARG A 112 38.37 9.33 -29.07
N ARG A 113 37.36 9.59 -28.24
CA ARG A 113 36.29 10.55 -28.55
C ARG A 113 36.81 11.97 -28.69
N LYS A 114 37.73 12.42 -27.81
CA LYS A 114 38.40 13.73 -27.94
C LYS A 114 39.21 13.85 -29.23
N ARG A 115 39.97 12.81 -29.62
CA ARG A 115 40.71 12.77 -30.89
C ARG A 115 39.78 12.79 -32.11
N LYS A 116 38.65 12.07 -32.04
CA LYS A 116 37.63 12.05 -33.09
C LYS A 116 36.98 13.44 -33.24
N TYR A 117 36.70 14.11 -32.12
CA TYR A 117 36.15 15.47 -32.10
C TYR A 117 37.14 16.50 -32.68
N HIS A 118 38.43 16.43 -32.30
CA HIS A 118 39.48 17.30 -32.83
C HIS A 118 39.75 17.06 -34.34
N SER A 119 39.63 15.81 -34.80
CA SER A 119 39.70 15.45 -36.22
C SER A 119 38.52 16.02 -37.02
N LEU A 120 37.31 16.03 -36.43
CA LEU A 120 36.11 16.61 -37.03
C LEU A 120 36.20 18.14 -37.10
N THR A 121 36.74 18.80 -36.07
CA THR A 121 36.97 20.26 -36.07
C THR A 121 38.06 20.67 -37.06
N LYS A 122 39.11 19.86 -37.24
CA LYS A 122 40.15 20.11 -38.25
C LYS A 122 39.64 19.93 -39.68
N ALA A 123 38.73 18.97 -39.91
CA ALA A 123 38.09 18.75 -41.21
C ALA A 123 37.09 19.87 -41.58
N CYS A 124 36.50 20.53 -40.59
CA CYS A 124 35.61 21.68 -40.78
C CYS A 124 36.39 22.98 -41.11
N ASN A 125 37.60 23.14 -40.59
CA ASN A 125 38.46 24.30 -40.92
C ASN A 125 39.14 24.19 -42.29
N THR A 126 39.30 22.99 -42.86
CA THR A 126 39.84 22.80 -44.22
C THR A 126 38.79 22.85 -45.33
N SER A 127 37.50 23.01 -45.00
CA SER A 127 36.42 23.10 -45.99
C SER A 127 36.14 24.54 -46.50
N GLN A 128 36.89 25.55 -46.07
CA GLN A 128 36.73 26.94 -46.56
C GLN A 128 37.35 27.21 -47.95
N GLN A 129 37.87 26.22 -48.65
CA GLN A 129 38.16 26.32 -50.08
C GLN A 129 37.68 25.07 -50.82
N GLN A 130 36.49 25.14 -51.42
CA GLN A 130 36.09 24.22 -52.48
C GLN A 130 35.52 24.96 -53.69
N PRO A 131 35.92 24.57 -54.91
CA PRO A 131 35.28 25.01 -56.14
C PRO A 131 33.94 24.29 -56.35
N LEU A 132 32.98 25.03 -56.91
CA LEU A 132 31.59 24.67 -57.21
C LEU A 132 31.39 23.25 -57.80
N ARG A 133 30.48 22.47 -57.22
CA ARG A 133 29.85 21.31 -57.89
C ARG A 133 28.32 21.29 -57.72
N LYS A 134 27.67 20.86 -58.80
CA LYS A 134 26.24 21.01 -59.13
C LYS A 134 25.27 20.29 -58.20
N ILE A 135 24.07 20.86 -58.13
CA ILE A 135 22.97 20.64 -57.19
C ILE A 135 21.98 19.58 -57.71
N ASN A 136 21.56 18.64 -56.85
CA ASN A 136 20.29 17.91 -56.95
C ASN A 136 19.39 18.32 -55.77
N LYS A 137 18.14 18.68 -56.06
CA LYS A 137 17.35 19.71 -55.32
C LYS A 137 16.11 19.18 -54.56
N GLY A 138 15.89 17.86 -54.51
CA GLY A 138 14.66 17.27 -53.93
C GLY A 138 14.80 16.81 -52.48
N ASP A 139 15.75 15.92 -52.20
CA ASP A 139 15.79 15.20 -50.91
C ASP A 139 16.49 15.99 -49.78
N LYS A 140 17.26 17.02 -50.13
CA LYS A 140 18.05 17.77 -49.15
C LYS A 140 17.25 18.73 -48.29
N PHE A 141 16.06 19.17 -48.69
CA PHE A 141 15.32 20.16 -47.91
C PHE A 141 14.70 19.57 -46.65
N VAL A 142 14.24 18.33 -46.70
CA VAL A 142 13.71 17.63 -45.52
C VAL A 142 14.86 17.25 -44.59
N ASP A 143 15.95 16.72 -45.13
CA ASP A 143 17.13 16.39 -44.33
C ASP A 143 17.80 17.64 -43.73
N GLN A 144 17.85 18.75 -44.47
CA GLN A 144 18.34 20.04 -43.98
C GLN A 144 17.39 20.65 -42.95
N PHE A 145 16.07 20.55 -43.13
CA PHE A 145 15.11 21.03 -42.15
C PHE A 145 15.14 20.22 -40.85
N ILE A 146 15.32 18.90 -40.95
CA ILE A 146 15.55 18.02 -39.80
C ILE A 146 16.88 18.36 -39.13
N GLN A 147 17.91 18.69 -39.90
CA GLN A 147 19.23 19.07 -39.38
C GLN A 147 19.19 20.45 -38.70
N ASP A 148 18.52 21.43 -39.28
CA ASP A 148 18.35 22.79 -38.74
C ASP A 148 17.44 22.78 -37.48
N LEU A 149 16.42 21.91 -37.43
CA LEU A 149 15.63 21.67 -36.22
C LEU A 149 16.47 21.01 -35.11
N ASN A 150 17.43 20.16 -35.47
CA ASN A 150 18.36 19.58 -34.50
C ASN A 150 19.40 20.60 -34.02
N GLU A 151 19.88 21.51 -34.87
CA GLU A 151 20.79 22.61 -34.48
C GLU A 151 20.10 23.63 -33.57
N THR A 152 18.78 23.82 -33.69
CA THR A 152 18.02 24.67 -32.75
C THR A 152 17.84 24.01 -31.36
N ASN A 153 18.02 22.69 -31.27
CA ASN A 153 18.06 21.93 -30.02
C ASN A 153 19.46 21.88 -29.37
N ASP A 154 20.49 22.46 -30.00
CA ASP A 154 21.89 22.47 -29.53
C ASP A 154 22.21 23.65 -28.60
N ILE A 155 21.22 24.20 -27.89
CA ILE A 155 21.48 24.91 -26.63
C ILE A 155 20.97 24.02 -25.50
N PRO A 156 21.69 22.94 -25.14
CA PRO A 156 21.22 22.05 -24.11
C PRO A 156 21.70 22.70 -22.81
N PHE A 157 20.80 23.44 -22.18
CA PHE A 157 20.95 23.90 -20.79
C PHE A 157 21.52 22.80 -19.87
N PHE A 158 21.23 21.53 -20.16
CA PHE A 158 21.68 20.36 -19.40
C PHE A 158 22.99 19.70 -19.88
N ASP A 159 23.50 19.95 -21.09
CA ASP A 159 24.74 19.30 -21.57
C ASP A 159 26.00 20.16 -21.36
N ILE A 160 25.85 21.48 -21.22
CA ILE A 160 26.98 22.42 -21.13
C ILE A 160 27.01 23.17 -19.79
N GLU A 161 25.86 23.45 -19.17
CA GLU A 161 25.79 24.38 -18.01
C GLU A 161 25.42 23.71 -16.68
N LEU A 162 24.75 22.56 -16.69
CA LEU A 162 24.24 21.91 -15.47
C LEU A 162 24.85 20.51 -15.23
N PRO A 163 25.45 20.24 -14.07
CA PRO A 163 25.82 18.88 -13.65
C PRO A 163 24.63 17.90 -13.70
N TYR A 164 24.92 16.65 -14.05
CA TYR A 164 23.94 15.56 -14.19
C TYR A 164 23.06 15.40 -12.94
N GLU A 165 23.65 15.53 -11.76
CA GLU A 165 22.98 15.36 -10.47
C GLU A 165 21.98 16.49 -10.18
N LEU A 166 22.28 17.71 -10.62
CA LEU A 166 21.35 18.83 -10.50
C LEU A 166 20.20 18.69 -11.49
N ALA A 167 20.45 18.13 -12.67
CA ALA A 167 19.41 17.82 -13.63
C ALA A 167 18.42 16.79 -13.05
N LEU A 168 18.94 15.71 -12.45
CA LEU A 168 18.11 14.72 -11.76
C LEU A 168 17.33 15.32 -10.59
N LYS A 169 17.93 16.26 -9.83
CA LYS A 169 17.22 16.99 -8.77
C LYS A 169 16.11 17.90 -9.28
N ILE A 170 16.17 18.37 -10.52
CA ILE A 170 15.05 19.11 -11.13
C ILE A 170 13.96 18.12 -11.55
N PHE A 171 14.37 17.02 -12.20
CA PHE A 171 13.45 16.01 -12.71
C PHE A 171 12.72 15.24 -11.59
N GLN A 172 13.28 15.17 -10.38
CA GLN A 172 12.63 14.56 -9.22
C GLN A 172 11.32 15.27 -8.81
N TYR A 173 11.13 16.55 -9.17
CA TYR A 173 9.93 17.32 -8.85
C TYR A 173 8.85 17.20 -9.93
N LEU A 174 9.16 16.58 -11.06
CA LEU A 174 8.23 16.41 -12.17
C LEU A 174 7.32 15.21 -11.92
N SER A 175 6.07 15.33 -12.37
CA SER A 175 5.14 14.20 -12.40
C SER A 175 5.50 13.21 -13.50
N ARG A 176 5.01 11.97 -13.39
CA ARG A 176 5.15 10.93 -14.43
C ARG A 176 4.73 11.38 -15.84
N THR A 177 3.68 12.18 -15.94
CA THR A 177 3.19 12.72 -17.22
C THR A 177 4.13 13.76 -17.78
N GLU A 178 4.75 14.56 -16.91
CA GLU A 178 5.73 15.57 -17.28
C GLU A 178 7.05 14.93 -17.65
N LEU A 179 7.53 13.92 -16.92
CA LEU A 179 8.69 13.11 -17.33
C LEU A 179 8.49 12.48 -18.71
N GLY A 180 7.29 11.96 -18.98
CA GLY A 180 6.94 11.43 -20.30
C GLY A 180 7.00 12.49 -21.41
N ARG A 181 6.64 13.73 -21.12
CA ARG A 181 6.77 14.87 -22.05
C ARG A 181 8.22 15.32 -22.19
N CYS A 182 8.97 15.41 -21.08
CA CYS A 182 10.39 15.75 -21.05
C CYS A 182 11.21 14.77 -21.90
N ALA A 183 10.88 13.47 -21.84
CA ALA A 183 11.54 12.46 -22.66
C ALA A 183 11.37 12.67 -24.18
N GLN A 184 10.34 13.43 -24.60
CA GLN A 184 10.05 13.73 -26.00
C GLN A 184 10.70 15.04 -26.49
N VAL A 185 11.31 15.83 -25.60
CA VAL A 185 11.87 17.15 -25.94
C VAL A 185 13.16 17.02 -26.74
N SER A 186 14.13 16.23 -26.26
CA SER A 186 15.40 15.99 -26.94
C SER A 186 16.00 14.65 -26.52
N LYS A 187 17.02 14.18 -27.24
CA LYS A 187 17.74 12.95 -26.89
C LYS A 187 18.41 13.05 -25.51
N ALA A 188 18.99 14.20 -25.17
CA ALA A 188 19.61 14.44 -23.87
C ALA A 188 18.58 14.41 -22.73
N TRP A 189 17.42 15.05 -22.93
CA TRP A 189 16.31 15.00 -21.97
C TRP A 189 15.69 13.60 -21.85
N GLY A 190 15.66 12.85 -22.95
CA GLY A 190 15.28 11.44 -22.97
C GLY A 190 16.13 10.60 -22.02
N VAL A 191 17.46 10.72 -22.11
CA VAL A 191 18.38 9.99 -21.22
C VAL A 191 18.15 10.34 -19.75
N LEU A 192 17.97 11.63 -19.42
CA LEU A 192 17.69 12.07 -18.04
C LEU A 192 16.32 11.59 -17.54
N ALA A 193 15.28 11.63 -18.37
CA ALA A 193 13.93 11.21 -17.99
C ALA A 193 13.78 9.69 -17.85
N GLU A 194 14.67 8.90 -18.45
CA GLU A 194 14.67 7.43 -18.35
C GLU A 194 15.56 6.88 -17.22
N ASP A 195 16.16 7.75 -16.41
CA ASP A 195 17.00 7.36 -15.28
C ASP A 195 16.24 6.50 -14.25
N GLU A 196 16.84 5.37 -13.86
CA GLU A 196 16.23 4.37 -12.99
C GLU A 196 15.92 4.89 -11.59
N VAL A 197 16.74 5.81 -11.06
CA VAL A 197 16.58 6.34 -9.70
C VAL A 197 15.33 7.20 -9.61
N LEU A 198 14.99 7.93 -10.69
CA LEU A 198 13.75 8.71 -10.77
C LEU A 198 12.53 7.78 -10.73
N TRP A 199 12.52 6.74 -11.56
CA TRP A 199 11.39 5.80 -11.63
C TRP A 199 11.27 4.96 -10.36
N PHE A 200 12.38 4.55 -9.76
CA PHE A 200 12.39 3.86 -8.46
C PHE A 200 11.82 4.73 -7.34
N ARG A 201 12.24 5.99 -7.24
CA ARG A 201 11.68 6.91 -6.25
C ARG A 201 10.19 7.16 -6.49
N MET A 202 9.76 7.25 -7.76
CA MET A 202 8.34 7.34 -8.09
C MET A 202 7.58 6.09 -7.64
N CYS A 203 8.12 4.89 -7.84
CA CYS A 203 7.54 3.66 -7.31
C CYS A 203 7.36 3.72 -5.79
N GLN A 204 8.40 4.14 -5.06
CA GLN A 204 8.34 4.30 -3.60
C GLN A 204 7.31 5.35 -3.16
N THR A 205 7.23 6.47 -3.89
CA THR A 205 6.28 7.55 -3.58
C THR A 205 4.83 7.15 -3.85
N GLU A 206 4.59 6.36 -4.90
CA GLU A 206 3.26 5.75 -5.17
C GLU A 206 2.98 4.53 -4.26
N GLY A 207 3.91 4.17 -3.38
CA GLY A 207 3.75 3.15 -2.36
C GLY A 207 4.00 1.70 -2.84
N TYR A 208 4.57 1.51 -4.02
CA TYR A 208 4.94 0.19 -4.51
C TYR A 208 6.34 -0.22 -4.00
N HIS A 209 6.50 -1.50 -3.68
CA HIS A 209 7.79 -2.10 -3.30
C HIS A 209 8.54 -1.36 -2.16
N HIS A 210 7.85 -1.13 -1.03
CA HIS A 210 8.49 -0.62 0.18
C HIS A 210 9.63 -1.56 0.62
N GLY A 211 10.84 -1.02 0.78
CA GLY A 211 12.02 -1.78 1.19
C GLY A 211 12.81 -2.45 0.07
N ALA A 212 12.40 -2.30 -1.19
CA ALA A 212 13.22 -2.72 -2.34
C ALA A 212 14.44 -1.81 -2.51
N SER A 213 15.53 -2.35 -3.05
CA SER A 213 16.73 -1.63 -3.47
C SER A 213 16.63 -1.24 -4.95
N VAL A 214 17.38 -0.20 -5.38
CA VAL A 214 17.39 0.23 -6.80
C VAL A 214 17.79 -0.92 -7.74
N SER A 215 18.60 -1.88 -7.27
CA SER A 215 19.04 -3.04 -8.05
C SER A 215 18.02 -4.18 -8.17
N ASP A 216 16.87 -4.11 -7.48
CA ASP A 216 15.93 -5.24 -7.44
C ASP A 216 15.14 -5.41 -8.74
N SER A 217 15.03 -4.37 -9.56
CA SER A 217 14.38 -4.41 -10.87
C SER A 217 15.35 -4.03 -11.98
N PRO A 218 15.33 -4.72 -13.12
CA PRO A 218 16.11 -4.35 -14.30
C PRO A 218 15.58 -3.10 -15.01
N CYS A 219 14.33 -2.69 -14.74
CA CYS A 219 13.77 -1.46 -15.29
C CYS A 219 12.56 -1.00 -14.46
N TRP A 220 12.79 0.01 -13.62
CA TRP A 220 11.74 0.56 -12.75
C TRP A 220 10.57 1.18 -13.51
N LYS A 221 10.81 1.71 -14.72
CA LYS A 221 9.76 2.26 -15.58
C LYS A 221 8.76 1.19 -16.03
N SER A 222 9.22 -0.02 -16.36
CA SER A 222 8.31 -1.14 -16.69
C SER A 222 7.64 -1.70 -15.44
N THR A 223 8.39 -1.87 -14.34
CA THR A 223 7.82 -2.35 -13.07
C THR A 223 6.69 -1.43 -12.58
N LEU A 224 6.88 -0.11 -12.62
CA LEU A 224 5.84 0.85 -12.27
C LEU A 224 4.61 0.72 -13.17
N ARG A 225 4.83 0.57 -14.48
CA ARG A 225 3.76 0.39 -15.46
C ARG A 225 2.96 -0.88 -15.17
N ASP A 226 3.64 -1.99 -14.89
CA ASP A 226 3.01 -3.28 -14.61
C ASP A 226 2.25 -3.26 -13.29
N CYS A 227 2.82 -2.67 -12.23
CA CYS A 227 2.14 -2.45 -10.95
C CYS A 227 0.84 -1.67 -11.15
N ARG A 228 0.90 -0.55 -11.87
CA ARG A 228 -0.27 0.29 -12.12
C ARG A 228 -1.30 -0.38 -13.03
N ASN A 229 -0.86 -1.13 -14.04
CA ASN A 229 -1.76 -1.90 -14.89
C ASN A 229 -2.47 -2.98 -14.08
N SER A 230 -1.76 -3.65 -13.17
CA SER A 230 -2.33 -4.65 -12.27
C SER A 230 -3.37 -4.03 -11.34
N GLU A 231 -3.07 -2.88 -10.73
CA GLU A 231 -4.01 -2.16 -9.84
C GLU A 231 -5.25 -1.68 -10.60
N ASN A 232 -5.08 -1.10 -11.80
CA ASN A 232 -6.20 -0.69 -12.65
C ASN A 232 -7.08 -1.88 -13.04
N THR A 233 -6.47 -3.04 -13.33
CA THR A 233 -7.19 -4.27 -13.65
C THR A 233 -7.99 -4.75 -12.46
N VAL A 234 -7.37 -4.80 -11.28
CA VAL A 234 -8.05 -5.17 -10.02
C VAL A 234 -9.20 -4.20 -9.73
N ARG A 235 -8.99 -2.89 -9.87
CA ARG A 235 -10.03 -1.88 -9.69
C ARG A 235 -11.19 -2.05 -10.67
N SER A 236 -10.90 -2.33 -11.94
CA SER A 236 -11.92 -2.65 -12.95
C SER A 236 -12.70 -3.92 -12.56
N ASN A 237 -11.99 -4.93 -12.07
CA ASN A 237 -12.59 -6.19 -11.63
C ASN A 237 -13.55 -5.97 -10.46
N TRP A 238 -13.15 -5.18 -9.45
CA TRP A 238 -14.03 -4.78 -8.35
C TRP A 238 -15.28 -4.05 -8.82
N LYS A 239 -15.14 -3.11 -9.76
CA LYS A 239 -16.26 -2.34 -10.31
C LYS A 239 -17.22 -3.19 -11.14
N ASN A 240 -16.69 -4.16 -11.87
CA ASN A 240 -17.46 -5.03 -12.75
C ASN A 240 -17.87 -6.36 -12.09
N ARG A 241 -17.60 -6.54 -10.79
CA ARG A 241 -17.84 -7.79 -10.04
C ARG A 241 -17.20 -9.01 -10.71
N VAL A 242 -16.02 -8.82 -11.30
CA VAL A 242 -15.22 -9.88 -11.91
C VAL A 242 -14.33 -10.47 -10.83
N GLY A 243 -14.60 -11.72 -10.46
CA GLY A 243 -13.81 -12.43 -9.46
C GLY A 243 -14.38 -13.81 -9.19
N SER A 244 -13.60 -14.65 -8.51
CA SER A 244 -14.05 -15.95 -8.03
C SER A 244 -14.51 -15.88 -6.59
N ILE A 245 -15.62 -16.55 -6.29
CA ILE A 245 -16.08 -16.78 -4.92
C ILE A 245 -15.69 -18.21 -4.55
N SER A 246 -14.89 -18.37 -3.50
CA SER A 246 -14.59 -19.68 -2.90
C SER A 246 -15.19 -19.77 -1.50
N GLN A 247 -15.63 -20.97 -1.14
CA GLN A 247 -16.09 -21.29 0.21
C GLN A 247 -15.02 -22.14 0.87
N LEU A 248 -14.56 -21.72 2.05
CA LEU A 248 -13.56 -22.48 2.79
C LEU A 248 -14.20 -23.72 3.43
N GLN A 249 -13.43 -24.81 3.48
CA GLN A 249 -13.91 -26.08 4.02
C GLN A 249 -14.28 -25.94 5.49
N TYR A 250 -15.56 -26.15 5.80
CA TYR A 250 -16.09 -26.16 7.16
C TYR A 250 -16.27 -27.59 7.66
N GLU A 251 -16.28 -27.76 8.98
CA GLU A 251 -16.55 -29.06 9.59
C GLU A 251 -18.06 -29.28 9.72
N LEU A 252 -18.55 -30.39 9.16
CA LEU A 252 -19.96 -30.76 9.23
C LEU A 252 -20.38 -31.00 10.68
N GLY A 253 -21.46 -30.34 11.12
CA GLY A 253 -22.03 -30.51 12.47
C GLY A 253 -21.39 -29.66 13.57
N LYS A 254 -20.38 -28.85 13.24
CA LYS A 254 -19.75 -27.91 14.18
C LYS A 254 -20.08 -26.47 13.80
N VAL A 255 -20.24 -25.61 14.80
CA VAL A 255 -20.65 -24.21 14.59
C VAL A 255 -19.42 -23.32 14.66
N LEU A 256 -19.30 -22.42 13.69
CA LEU A 256 -18.26 -21.40 13.63
C LEU A 256 -18.44 -20.41 14.79
N CYS A 257 -17.38 -20.12 15.54
CA CYS A 257 -17.44 -19.27 16.73
C CYS A 257 -16.83 -17.88 16.50
N ASP A 258 -15.61 -17.84 15.98
CA ASP A 258 -14.90 -16.60 15.65
C ASP A 258 -14.00 -16.81 14.43
N VAL A 259 -13.71 -15.74 13.70
CA VAL A 259 -12.83 -15.73 12.53
C VAL A 259 -11.99 -14.47 12.54
N ASN A 260 -10.73 -14.61 12.17
CA ASN A 260 -9.89 -13.47 11.83
C ASN A 260 -9.04 -13.75 10.58
N SER A 261 -8.61 -12.69 9.90
CA SER A 261 -7.69 -12.82 8.77
C SER A 261 -6.67 -11.69 8.73
N CYS A 262 -5.51 -12.01 8.19
CA CYS A 262 -4.49 -11.07 7.74
C CYS A 262 -4.30 -11.23 6.22
N ASP A 263 -3.34 -10.52 5.64
CA ASP A 263 -3.13 -10.52 4.19
C ASP A 263 -2.69 -11.88 3.66
N SER A 264 -1.99 -12.67 4.49
CA SER A 264 -1.45 -13.98 4.11
C SER A 264 -2.28 -15.15 4.65
N TYR A 265 -3.03 -14.98 5.73
CA TYR A 265 -3.64 -16.08 6.46
C TYR A 265 -5.08 -15.81 6.90
N VAL A 266 -5.89 -16.86 6.97
CA VAL A 266 -7.25 -16.83 7.55
C VAL A 266 -7.35 -17.89 8.62
N VAL A 267 -7.86 -17.55 9.81
CA VAL A 267 -8.06 -18.51 10.92
C VAL A 267 -9.52 -18.53 11.35
N ALA A 268 -10.05 -19.72 11.61
CA ALA A 268 -11.39 -19.92 12.14
C ALA A 268 -11.42 -20.90 13.31
N GLY A 269 -12.33 -20.66 14.25
CA GLY A 269 -12.52 -21.49 15.42
C GLY A 269 -13.92 -22.05 15.50
N TYR A 270 -14.02 -23.28 15.98
CA TYR A 270 -15.27 -24.04 16.01
C TYR A 270 -15.71 -24.35 17.45
N THR A 271 -16.98 -24.71 17.62
CA THR A 271 -17.53 -25.17 18.90
C THR A 271 -16.88 -26.45 19.42
N SER A 272 -16.19 -27.21 18.58
CA SER A 272 -15.43 -28.41 18.97
C SER A 272 -14.10 -28.12 19.66
N GLY A 273 -13.67 -26.86 19.71
CA GLY A 273 -12.31 -26.49 20.15
C GLY A 273 -11.27 -26.57 19.03
N ASP A 274 -11.64 -27.00 17.83
CA ASP A 274 -10.70 -27.07 16.70
C ASP A 274 -10.49 -25.68 16.12
N VAL A 275 -9.24 -25.41 15.73
CA VAL A 275 -8.79 -24.17 15.10
C VAL A 275 -8.20 -24.52 13.74
N ARG A 276 -8.67 -23.86 12.69
CA ARG A 276 -8.21 -24.08 11.32
C ARG A 276 -7.56 -22.82 10.77
N LEU A 277 -6.46 -23.00 10.06
CA LEU A 277 -5.66 -21.93 9.47
C LEU A 277 -5.44 -22.22 7.99
N TRP A 278 -5.77 -21.25 7.13
CA TRP A 278 -5.63 -21.32 5.67
C TRP A 278 -4.64 -20.26 5.18
N ASP A 279 -3.81 -20.61 4.21
CA ASP A 279 -2.98 -19.67 3.45
C ASP A 279 -3.81 -19.03 2.33
N THR A 280 -3.62 -17.72 2.12
CA THR A 280 -4.31 -16.92 1.11
C THR A 280 -3.68 -17.00 -0.27
N LEU A 281 -2.43 -17.47 -0.37
CA LEU A 281 -1.74 -17.68 -1.64
C LEU A 281 -2.11 -19.04 -2.23
N HIS A 282 -2.01 -20.09 -1.40
CA HIS A 282 -2.26 -21.47 -1.80
C HIS A 282 -3.49 -22.01 -1.05
N TRP A 283 -4.67 -21.70 -1.61
CA TRP A 283 -5.95 -22.23 -1.12
C TRP A 283 -6.12 -23.75 -1.35
N ASP A 284 -5.08 -24.41 -1.86
CA ASP A 284 -5.07 -25.82 -2.22
C ASP A 284 -4.52 -26.66 -1.08
N SER A 285 -5.27 -27.71 -0.73
CA SER A 285 -4.94 -28.83 0.17
C SER A 285 -5.59 -28.74 1.55
N ALA A 286 -5.95 -29.92 2.07
CA ALA A 286 -6.74 -30.19 3.26
C ALA A 286 -6.12 -29.73 4.62
N ALA A 287 -5.43 -28.60 4.68
CA ALA A 287 -4.61 -28.22 5.82
C ALA A 287 -5.40 -27.46 6.90
N SER A 288 -5.79 -28.19 7.96
CA SER A 288 -5.57 -27.69 9.31
C SER A 288 -4.19 -28.20 9.74
N PHE A 289 -3.14 -27.36 9.69
CA PHE A 289 -1.85 -27.78 10.23
C PHE A 289 -1.78 -27.59 11.75
N LEU A 290 -2.56 -26.65 12.30
CA LEU A 290 -2.64 -26.38 13.73
C LEU A 290 -3.17 -27.60 14.49
N LYS A 291 -2.32 -28.19 15.32
CA LYS A 291 -2.73 -29.23 16.26
C LYS A 291 -3.02 -28.59 17.61
N PRO A 292 -4.09 -29.03 18.30
CA PRO A 292 -4.36 -28.58 19.66
C PRO A 292 -3.21 -28.99 20.58
N SER A 293 -3.02 -28.25 21.68
CA SER A 293 -2.09 -28.66 22.73
C SER A 293 -2.42 -30.09 23.21
N PRO A 294 -1.44 -30.96 23.45
CA PRO A 294 -1.69 -32.30 24.00
C PRO A 294 -2.41 -32.25 25.36
N LEU A 295 -2.23 -31.15 26.10
CA LEU A 295 -2.91 -30.87 27.37
C LEU A 295 -4.43 -30.67 27.22
N THR A 296 -4.88 -30.06 26.12
CA THR A 296 -6.30 -29.85 25.82
C THR A 296 -6.89 -30.96 24.94
N ALA A 297 -6.04 -31.74 24.28
CA ALA A 297 -6.46 -32.81 23.37
C ALA A 297 -7.29 -33.90 24.05
N ASP A 298 -7.01 -34.17 25.33
CA ASP A 298 -7.60 -35.26 26.14
C ASP A 298 -8.85 -34.84 26.94
N VAL A 299 -9.17 -33.54 26.99
CA VAL A 299 -10.33 -33.02 27.74
C VAL A 299 -11.61 -33.24 26.94
N THR A 300 -12.58 -33.98 27.51
CA THR A 300 -13.90 -34.22 26.90
C THR A 300 -15.03 -33.76 27.83
N PRO A 301 -15.95 -32.89 27.36
CA PRO A 301 -15.96 -32.20 26.07
C PRO A 301 -14.88 -31.11 25.99
N ARG A 302 -14.32 -30.90 24.79
CA ARG A 302 -13.38 -29.81 24.56
C ARG A 302 -14.05 -28.46 24.75
N PRO A 303 -13.36 -27.47 25.35
CA PRO A 303 -13.90 -26.13 25.47
C PRO A 303 -14.09 -25.52 24.08
N HIS A 304 -15.17 -24.76 23.90
CA HIS A 304 -15.41 -24.08 22.64
C HIS A 304 -14.44 -22.91 22.46
N VAL A 305 -14.07 -22.62 21.21
CA VAL A 305 -13.26 -21.44 20.91
C VAL A 305 -14.10 -20.18 21.15
N SER A 306 -13.56 -19.24 21.94
CA SER A 306 -14.21 -17.96 22.24
C SER A 306 -13.78 -16.86 21.28
N HIS A 307 -12.47 -16.68 21.09
CA HIS A 307 -11.87 -15.63 20.25
C HIS A 307 -10.63 -16.12 19.51
N ILE A 308 -10.41 -15.64 18.29
CA ILE A 308 -9.22 -15.96 17.49
C ILE A 308 -8.61 -14.71 16.88
N ARG A 309 -7.28 -14.63 16.88
CA ARG A 309 -6.54 -13.59 16.13
C ARG A 309 -5.38 -14.23 15.37
N VAL A 310 -4.95 -13.56 14.30
CA VAL A 310 -3.85 -14.01 13.44
C VAL A 310 -3.10 -12.81 12.90
N ASN A 311 -1.78 -12.92 12.89
CA ASN A 311 -0.89 -12.02 12.17
C ASN A 311 0.00 -12.86 11.23
N ASN A 312 0.98 -12.24 10.56
CA ASN A 312 1.81 -12.97 9.61
C ASN A 312 2.76 -14.00 10.25
N THR A 313 2.97 -13.93 11.58
CA THR A 313 3.96 -14.72 12.34
C THR A 313 3.34 -15.72 13.34
N VAL A 314 2.17 -15.41 13.88
CA VAL A 314 1.54 -16.05 15.03
C VAL A 314 0.02 -16.10 14.83
N ALA A 315 -0.58 -17.25 15.16
CA ALA A 315 -2.01 -17.44 15.30
C ALA A 315 -2.34 -17.71 16.77
N VAL A 316 -3.45 -17.17 17.27
CA VAL A 316 -3.87 -17.29 18.67
C VAL A 316 -5.33 -17.68 18.76
N ALA A 317 -5.65 -18.63 19.63
CA ALA A 317 -7.01 -18.98 19.98
C ALA A 317 -7.19 -18.96 21.48
N ALA A 318 -8.26 -18.31 21.92
CA ALA A 318 -8.75 -18.35 23.28
C ALA A 318 -9.94 -19.28 23.38
N TYR A 319 -10.02 -20.01 24.49
CA TYR A 319 -11.06 -20.97 24.80
C TYR A 319 -11.96 -20.45 25.92
N ASP A 320 -13.12 -21.07 26.09
CA ASP A 320 -14.12 -20.65 27.10
C ASP A 320 -13.70 -20.91 28.55
N ASP A 321 -12.79 -21.87 28.76
CA ASP A 321 -12.20 -22.25 30.05
C ASP A 321 -11.03 -21.34 30.48
N GLY A 322 -10.74 -20.29 29.71
CA GLY A 322 -9.65 -19.35 29.97
C GLY A 322 -8.30 -19.79 29.43
N CYS A 323 -8.21 -20.93 28.74
CA CYS A 323 -7.00 -21.35 28.06
C CYS A 323 -6.74 -20.49 26.81
N VAL A 324 -5.47 -20.19 26.54
CA VAL A 324 -5.03 -19.51 25.33
C VAL A 324 -3.88 -20.30 24.71
N ASP A 325 -4.07 -20.74 23.48
CA ASP A 325 -3.07 -21.43 22.68
C ASP A 325 -2.55 -20.49 21.59
N MET A 326 -1.23 -20.49 21.40
CA MET A 326 -0.53 -19.66 20.42
C MET A 326 0.34 -20.53 19.52
N TRP A 327 0.19 -20.41 18.22
CA TRP A 327 0.97 -21.15 17.22
C TRP A 327 1.80 -20.20 16.37
N SER A 328 2.97 -20.65 15.91
CA SER A 328 3.68 -19.98 14.83
C SER A 328 2.97 -20.29 13.50
N THR A 329 2.73 -19.28 12.66
CA THR A 329 2.09 -19.46 11.34
C THR A 329 2.97 -20.21 10.34
N GLU A 330 4.29 -20.17 10.51
CA GLU A 330 5.25 -20.83 9.62
C GLU A 330 5.35 -22.35 9.88
N THR A 331 5.33 -22.74 11.15
CA THR A 331 5.51 -24.15 11.56
C THR A 331 4.20 -24.85 11.88
N GLY A 332 3.28 -24.08 12.48
CA GLY A 332 1.97 -24.40 13.07
C GLY A 332 1.64 -25.85 13.36
N GLN A 333 2.54 -26.57 14.00
CA GLN A 333 2.24 -27.89 14.54
C GLN A 333 1.63 -27.74 15.93
N GLU A 334 2.48 -27.73 16.96
CA GLU A 334 2.07 -27.58 18.35
C GLU A 334 2.07 -26.10 18.76
N PRO A 335 1.27 -25.73 19.77
CA PRO A 335 1.29 -24.37 20.27
C PRO A 335 2.65 -24.06 20.89
N VAL A 336 3.26 -22.96 20.42
CA VAL A 336 4.53 -22.39 20.91
C VAL A 336 4.38 -21.86 22.33
N HIS A 337 3.20 -21.34 22.66
CA HIS A 337 2.89 -20.85 23.99
C HIS A 337 1.47 -21.26 24.38
N HIS A 338 1.32 -21.74 25.61
CA HIS A 338 0.05 -22.10 26.23
C HIS A 338 0.03 -21.51 27.63
N PHE A 339 -1.07 -20.85 27.99
CA PHE A 339 -1.31 -20.40 29.35
C PHE A 339 -2.81 -20.39 29.64
N GLN A 340 -3.16 -20.43 30.93
CA GLN A 340 -4.53 -20.38 31.40
C GLN A 340 -4.71 -19.18 32.33
N ILE A 341 -5.74 -18.39 32.07
CA ILE A 341 -6.15 -17.27 32.94
C ILE A 341 -7.42 -17.68 33.68
N PRO A 342 -7.59 -17.33 34.98
CA PRO A 342 -8.83 -17.55 35.67
C PRO A 342 -9.98 -16.77 35.03
N GLY A 343 -10.99 -17.50 34.56
CA GLY A 343 -12.22 -16.92 34.00
C GLY A 343 -12.24 -16.88 32.47
N ARG A 344 -13.36 -16.42 31.93
CA ARG A 344 -13.62 -16.41 30.49
C ARG A 344 -12.90 -15.25 29.81
N VAL A 345 -12.24 -15.54 28.69
CA VAL A 345 -11.65 -14.50 27.83
C VAL A 345 -12.79 -13.70 27.17
N HIS A 346 -12.78 -12.38 27.36
CA HIS A 346 -13.78 -11.45 26.81
C HIS A 346 -13.29 -10.72 25.56
N ALA A 347 -11.99 -10.44 25.48
CA ALA A 347 -11.41 -9.76 24.34
C ALA A 347 -9.98 -10.26 24.09
N LEU A 348 -9.63 -10.34 22.80
CA LEU A 348 -8.32 -10.77 22.32
C LEU A 348 -7.89 -9.82 21.19
N ALA A 349 -6.67 -9.31 21.26
CA ALA A 349 -6.11 -8.41 20.25
C ALA A 349 -4.66 -8.75 19.99
N LEU A 350 -4.28 -8.77 18.72
CA LEU A 350 -2.93 -9.12 18.27
C LEU A 350 -2.41 -7.98 17.40
N SER A 351 -1.15 -7.61 17.58
CA SER A 351 -0.47 -6.64 16.72
C SER A 351 -0.27 -7.21 15.30
N LEU A 352 -0.32 -6.31 14.30
CA LEU A 352 -0.10 -6.64 12.89
C LEU A 352 1.38 -6.80 12.56
N GLU A 353 2.24 -5.97 13.16
CA GLU A 353 3.65 -5.82 12.80
C GLU A 353 4.57 -6.58 13.75
N SER A 354 4.19 -6.66 15.02
CA SER A 354 4.91 -7.36 16.07
C SER A 354 4.10 -8.56 16.58
N PRO A 355 4.76 -9.61 17.10
CA PRO A 355 4.10 -10.70 17.80
C PRO A 355 3.71 -10.28 19.23
N THR A 356 2.96 -9.19 19.39
CA THR A 356 2.47 -8.73 20.69
C THR A 356 1.00 -9.11 20.84
N LEU A 357 0.66 -9.84 21.91
CA LEU A 357 -0.67 -10.33 22.22
C LEU A 357 -1.22 -9.62 23.46
N ALA A 358 -2.41 -9.02 23.34
CA ALA A 358 -3.18 -8.57 24.48
C ALA A 358 -4.36 -9.52 24.71
N THR A 359 -4.54 -9.96 25.95
CA THR A 359 -5.62 -10.85 26.38
C THR A 359 -6.35 -10.23 27.57
N ALA A 360 -7.68 -10.20 27.53
CA ALA A 360 -8.50 -9.75 28.64
C ALA A 360 -9.47 -10.86 29.08
N ALA A 361 -9.40 -11.24 30.36
CA ALA A 361 -10.28 -12.23 30.98
C ALA A 361 -10.84 -11.67 32.29
N GLY A 362 -12.18 -11.65 32.39
CA GLY A 362 -12.86 -10.94 33.48
C GLY A 362 -12.38 -9.48 33.61
N LEU A 363 -11.77 -9.17 34.75
CA LEU A 363 -11.21 -7.85 35.07
C LEU A 363 -9.72 -7.73 34.75
N ASP A 364 -9.04 -8.85 34.52
CA ASP A 364 -7.60 -8.88 34.33
C ASP A 364 -7.25 -8.73 32.85
N VAL A 365 -6.28 -7.87 32.57
CA VAL A 365 -5.71 -7.64 31.24
C VAL A 365 -4.24 -7.97 31.30
N ARG A 366 -3.78 -8.72 30.31
CA ARG A 366 -2.42 -9.23 30.21
C ARG A 366 -1.86 -8.92 28.82
N LEU A 367 -0.62 -8.43 28.78
CA LEU A 367 0.14 -8.19 27.55
C LEU A 367 1.33 -9.14 27.49
N ASP A 368 1.40 -9.96 26.45
CA ASP A 368 2.47 -10.91 26.21
C ASP A 368 3.23 -10.58 24.92
N GLN A 369 4.55 -10.76 24.95
CA GLN A 369 5.43 -10.60 23.80
C GLN A 369 6.57 -11.63 23.87
N PRO A 370 7.09 -12.13 22.74
CA PRO A 370 8.27 -12.98 22.75
C PRO A 370 9.52 -12.13 22.98
N ASP A 371 10.45 -12.69 23.76
CA ASP A 371 11.82 -12.20 23.88
C ASP A 371 12.57 -12.33 22.53
N GLU A 372 13.78 -11.75 22.46
CA GLU A 372 14.73 -11.95 21.36
C GLU A 372 15.06 -13.43 21.09
N ARG A 373 14.88 -14.30 22.09
CA ARG A 373 15.10 -15.75 21.99
C ARG A 373 13.86 -16.54 21.54
N GLY A 374 12.73 -15.86 21.31
CA GLY A 374 11.46 -16.47 20.94
C GLY A 374 10.64 -17.03 22.11
N TYR A 375 11.06 -16.83 23.36
CA TYR A 375 10.28 -17.23 24.54
C TYR A 375 9.25 -16.17 24.90
N TRP A 376 7.99 -16.59 25.06
CA TRP A 376 6.91 -15.69 25.43
C TRP A 376 6.96 -15.31 26.91
N ARG A 377 6.83 -14.02 27.19
CA ARG A 377 6.75 -13.46 28.55
C ARG A 377 5.62 -12.45 28.65
N THR A 378 5.12 -12.31 29.87
CA THR A 378 4.20 -11.24 30.24
C THR A 378 4.97 -9.96 30.47
N LEU A 379 4.67 -8.94 29.67
CA LEU A 379 5.25 -7.60 29.78
C LEU A 379 4.55 -6.81 30.89
N CYS A 380 3.22 -6.82 30.89
CA CYS A 380 2.42 -6.17 31.92
C CYS A 380 1.12 -6.92 32.18
N GLN A 381 0.64 -6.79 33.42
CA GLN A 381 -0.65 -7.28 33.86
C GLN A 381 -1.32 -6.20 34.70
N ALA A 382 -2.58 -5.90 34.41
CA ALA A 382 -3.35 -4.90 35.12
C ALA A 382 -4.77 -5.40 35.39
N THR A 383 -5.33 -5.03 36.53
CA THR A 383 -6.72 -5.33 36.89
C THR A 383 -7.57 -4.07 36.75
N LEU A 384 -8.62 -4.15 35.96
CA LEU A 384 -9.55 -3.06 35.69
C LEU A 384 -10.79 -3.11 36.59
N PRO A 385 -11.47 -1.98 36.84
CA PRO A 385 -12.66 -1.94 37.67
C PRO A 385 -13.90 -2.59 37.04
N LYS A 386 -13.90 -2.73 35.71
CA LYS A 386 -14.99 -3.33 34.92
C LYS A 386 -14.39 -4.28 33.88
N PRO A 387 -15.15 -5.30 33.43
CA PRO A 387 -14.66 -6.21 32.41
C PRO A 387 -14.47 -5.48 31.07
N VAL A 388 -13.46 -5.92 30.32
CA VAL A 388 -13.15 -5.37 29.00
C VAL A 388 -14.17 -5.85 27.97
N GLU A 389 -14.76 -4.92 27.22
CA GLU A 389 -15.73 -5.22 26.17
C GLU A 389 -15.08 -5.24 24.78
N SER A 390 -14.11 -4.34 24.54
CA SER A 390 -13.37 -4.26 23.29
C SER A 390 -11.93 -3.80 23.54
N MET A 391 -11.00 -4.30 22.73
CA MET A 391 -9.56 -4.09 22.87
C MET A 391 -8.90 -4.06 21.50
N VAL A 392 -7.94 -3.15 21.31
CA VAL A 392 -7.15 -2.99 20.08
C VAL A 392 -5.70 -2.69 20.45
N VAL A 393 -4.75 -3.37 19.79
CA VAL A 393 -3.33 -3.03 19.88
C VAL A 393 -3.04 -1.92 18.88
N VAL A 394 -2.44 -0.84 19.36
CA VAL A 394 -2.11 0.33 18.54
C VAL A 394 -0.97 -0.05 17.58
N PRO A 395 -1.16 0.08 16.25
CA PRO A 395 -0.11 -0.22 15.28
C PRO A 395 1.04 0.80 15.37
N GLY A 396 2.28 0.40 15.10
CA GLY A 396 3.45 1.30 15.12
C GLY A 396 3.97 1.69 16.51
N ALA A 397 3.21 1.45 17.59
CA ALA A 397 3.73 1.50 18.95
C ALA A 397 4.66 0.30 19.17
N GLY A 398 5.98 0.47 18.99
CA GLY A 398 6.99 -0.57 19.19
C GLY A 398 7.78 -1.02 17.94
N GLY A 399 7.65 -0.34 16.79
CA GLY A 399 8.40 -0.66 15.56
C GLY A 399 9.72 0.11 15.43
N ARG A 400 10.86 -0.61 15.44
CA ARG A 400 12.25 -0.18 15.08
C ARG A 400 12.48 1.34 14.95
N GLY A 401 12.52 2.07 16.07
CA GLY A 401 12.99 3.46 16.09
C GLY A 401 12.28 4.42 17.07
N GLY A 402 11.18 4.00 17.69
CA GLY A 402 10.52 4.75 18.78
C GLY A 402 10.76 4.06 20.12
N ASP A 403 11.21 4.80 21.12
CA ASP A 403 11.56 4.38 22.49
C ASP A 403 10.36 3.90 23.33
N SER A 404 9.18 3.73 22.73
CA SER A 404 7.92 3.40 23.41
C SER A 404 7.54 1.95 23.15
N GLY A 405 7.32 1.18 24.21
CA GLY A 405 6.76 -0.17 24.13
C GLY A 405 5.37 -0.25 23.47
N PRO A 406 4.86 -1.47 23.22
CA PRO A 406 3.53 -1.68 22.64
C PRO A 406 2.42 -1.03 23.46
N LEU A 407 1.53 -0.31 22.78
CA LEU A 407 0.40 0.39 23.40
C LEU A 407 -0.92 -0.32 23.08
N VAL A 408 -1.77 -0.53 24.09
CA VAL A 408 -3.08 -1.18 23.94
C VAL A 408 -4.19 -0.26 24.40
N ALA A 409 -5.20 -0.05 23.55
CA ALA A 409 -6.42 0.65 23.90
C ALA A 409 -7.49 -0.36 24.34
N LEU A 410 -8.12 -0.08 25.49
CA LEU A 410 -9.05 -0.97 26.18
C LEU A 410 -10.33 -0.20 26.50
N SER A 411 -11.49 -0.79 26.22
CA SER A 411 -12.78 -0.24 26.66
C SER A 411 -13.39 -1.13 27.75
N ALA A 412 -13.75 -0.52 28.87
CA ALA A 412 -14.43 -1.20 29.97
C ALA A 412 -15.62 -0.35 30.43
N GLY A 413 -16.82 -0.70 29.93
CA GLY A 413 -18.06 0.05 30.14
C GLY A 413 -18.02 1.47 29.59
N GLU A 414 -17.77 2.46 30.45
CA GLU A 414 -17.82 3.91 30.14
C GLU A 414 -16.44 4.56 30.09
N THR A 415 -15.40 3.76 30.36
CA THR A 415 -14.01 4.23 30.47
C THR A 415 -13.14 3.54 29.44
N VAL A 416 -12.27 4.33 28.79
CA VAL A 416 -11.21 3.81 27.91
C VAL A 416 -9.87 3.98 28.60
N TYR A 417 -9.11 2.89 28.65
CA TYR A 417 -7.76 2.86 29.20
C TYR A 417 -6.74 2.66 28.08
N LEU A 418 -5.56 3.21 28.28
CA LEU A 418 -4.35 2.94 27.54
C LEU A 418 -3.40 2.17 28.46
N LEU A 419 -2.94 1.02 28.01
CA LEU A 419 -1.99 0.19 28.71
C LEU A 419 -0.69 0.15 27.91
N ALA A 420 0.35 0.75 28.48
CA ALA A 420 1.73 0.59 28.03
C ALA A 420 2.48 -0.28 29.05
N PRO A 421 3.47 -1.09 28.63
CA PRO A 421 4.23 -1.94 29.54
C PRO A 421 5.10 -1.15 30.52
N GLU A 422 5.43 0.10 30.21
CA GLU A 422 6.21 1.00 31.07
C GLU A 422 5.36 1.59 32.20
N ASP A 423 4.04 1.63 32.03
CA ASP A 423 3.13 2.21 33.01
C ASP A 423 2.80 1.20 34.10
N LEU A 424 2.93 1.62 35.37
CA LEU A 424 2.54 0.81 36.54
C LEU A 424 1.01 0.61 36.62
N GLU A 425 0.24 1.56 36.09
CA GLU A 425 -1.22 1.54 36.09
C GLU A 425 -1.78 1.96 34.73
N PRO A 426 -2.93 1.41 34.29
CA PRO A 426 -3.57 1.80 33.04
C PRO A 426 -3.97 3.28 33.04
N ARG A 427 -3.48 4.02 32.05
CA ARG A 427 -3.81 5.44 31.87
C ARG A 427 -5.23 5.60 31.35
N VAL A 428 -6.04 6.42 32.00
CA VAL A 428 -7.39 6.74 31.51
C VAL A 428 -7.30 7.72 30.34
N LEU A 429 -7.81 7.33 29.18
CA LEU A 429 -7.94 8.19 28.00
C LEU A 429 -9.28 8.93 27.98
N HIS A 430 -10.35 8.21 28.30
CA HIS A 430 -11.71 8.73 28.28
C HIS A 430 -12.51 8.19 29.46
N THR A 431 -13.35 9.04 30.04
CA THR A 431 -14.36 8.64 31.03
C THR A 431 -15.53 9.62 30.93
N VAL A 432 -16.68 9.15 30.47
CA VAL A 432 -17.91 9.94 30.50
C VAL A 432 -19.00 9.14 31.18
N TYR A 433 -19.41 9.63 32.34
CA TYR A 433 -20.39 8.96 33.19
C TYR A 433 -21.72 8.77 32.48
N GLY A 434 -22.25 7.55 32.53
CA GLY A 434 -23.50 7.14 31.88
C GLY A 434 -23.38 6.92 30.37
N HIS A 435 -22.21 7.10 29.75
CA HIS A 435 -22.07 7.01 28.31
C HIS A 435 -21.19 5.81 27.92
N PRO A 436 -21.76 4.61 27.72
CA PRO A 436 -20.97 3.44 27.43
C PRO A 436 -20.32 3.53 26.04
N ILE A 437 -19.12 2.95 25.93
CA ILE A 437 -18.40 2.84 24.67
C ILE A 437 -18.95 1.62 23.92
N THR A 438 -19.30 1.80 22.65
CA THR A 438 -19.92 0.75 21.83
C THR A 438 -18.99 0.13 20.80
N CYS A 439 -17.95 0.86 20.41
CA CYS A 439 -16.91 0.37 19.50
C CYS A 439 -15.61 1.17 19.68
N LEU A 440 -14.48 0.54 19.32
CA LEU A 440 -13.13 1.06 19.49
C LEU A 440 -12.30 0.64 18.27
N ASP A 441 -11.55 1.59 17.70
CA ASP A 441 -10.48 1.31 16.72
C ASP A 441 -9.34 2.32 16.91
N ALA A 442 -8.12 1.95 16.53
CA ALA A 442 -6.93 2.79 16.70
C ALA A 442 -6.01 2.75 15.46
N SER A 443 -5.50 3.92 15.08
CA SER A 443 -4.35 4.09 14.20
C SER A 443 -3.09 4.31 15.03
N ALA A 444 -1.94 4.50 14.38
CA ALA A 444 -0.67 4.69 15.08
C ALA A 444 -0.62 5.93 15.99
N SER A 445 -1.45 6.95 15.71
CA SER A 445 -1.43 8.22 16.44
C SER A 445 -2.79 8.62 17.01
N HIS A 446 -3.90 7.99 16.60
CA HIS A 446 -5.25 8.37 17.01
C HIS A 446 -6.08 7.15 17.42
N ALA A 447 -6.98 7.33 18.38
CA ALA A 447 -8.01 6.34 18.74
C ALA A 447 -9.40 6.91 18.52
N ALA A 448 -10.30 6.12 17.93
CA ALA A 448 -11.69 6.47 17.73
C ALA A 448 -12.61 5.61 18.58
N LEU A 449 -13.54 6.26 19.27
CA LEU A 449 -14.45 5.69 20.26
C LEU A 449 -15.88 5.99 19.88
N GLY A 450 -16.72 4.96 19.72
CA GLY A 450 -18.17 5.14 19.63
C GLY A 450 -18.74 5.35 21.02
N VAL A 451 -19.33 6.52 21.29
CA VAL A 451 -19.91 6.87 22.59
C VAL A 451 -21.43 6.90 22.46
N LYS A 452 -22.09 6.05 23.26
CA LYS A 452 -23.55 6.04 23.35
C LYS A 452 -24.03 7.08 24.34
N SER A 453 -24.86 7.99 23.87
CA SER A 453 -25.53 8.98 24.70
C SER A 453 -26.74 8.36 25.38
N CYS A 454 -26.80 8.42 26.71
CA CYS A 454 -27.93 7.94 27.49
C CYS A 454 -28.56 9.07 28.32
N GLY A 455 -29.81 8.90 28.73
CA GLY A 455 -30.50 9.87 29.59
C GLY A 455 -30.67 11.25 28.94
N TRP A 456 -30.46 12.32 29.71
CA TRP A 456 -30.65 13.71 29.26
C TRP A 456 -29.72 14.13 28.11
N ALA A 457 -28.58 13.45 27.93
CA ALA A 457 -27.63 13.71 26.85
C ALA A 457 -28.14 13.25 25.46
N MET A 458 -29.21 12.46 25.38
CA MET A 458 -29.87 12.22 24.08
C MET A 458 -30.39 13.53 23.45
N ASN A 459 -30.68 14.55 24.27
CA ASN A 459 -31.11 15.86 23.78
C ASN A 459 -29.93 16.68 23.20
N ASP A 460 -28.68 16.28 23.44
CA ASP A 460 -27.45 16.96 22.98
C ASP A 460 -26.95 16.46 21.60
N GLY A 461 -27.83 15.88 20.80
CA GLY A 461 -27.53 15.46 19.42
C GLY A 461 -27.36 13.96 19.20
N GLY A 462 -27.63 13.12 20.20
CA GLY A 462 -27.59 11.66 20.07
C GLY A 462 -26.19 11.07 20.22
N ASN A 463 -25.97 9.89 19.63
CA ASN A 463 -24.71 9.16 19.73
C ASN A 463 -23.63 9.81 18.86
N LYS A 464 -22.40 9.83 19.37
CA LYS A 464 -21.23 10.50 18.77
C LYS A 464 -20.03 9.54 18.71
N ILE A 465 -19.09 9.83 17.83
CA ILE A 465 -17.77 9.19 17.78
C ILE A 465 -16.75 10.22 18.23
N GLN A 466 -15.95 9.91 19.24
CA GLN A 466 -14.89 10.78 19.72
C GLN A 466 -13.53 10.26 19.25
N VAL A 467 -12.69 11.16 18.75
CA VAL A 467 -11.33 10.88 18.29
C VAL A 467 -10.35 11.55 19.23
N TYR A 468 -9.39 10.77 19.70
CA TYR A 468 -8.34 11.16 20.64
C TYR A 468 -6.98 11.01 20.00
N SER A 469 -6.08 11.95 20.28
CA SER A 469 -4.65 11.79 19.99
C SER A 469 -4.02 10.89 21.05
N LEU A 470 -3.30 9.86 20.63
CA LEU A 470 -2.62 8.92 21.53
C LEU A 470 -1.37 9.55 22.17
N GLU A 471 -0.72 10.48 21.47
CA GLU A 471 0.46 11.20 21.98
C GLU A 471 0.09 12.14 23.14
N THR A 472 -0.95 12.96 22.94
CA THR A 472 -1.36 13.97 23.94
C THR A 472 -2.41 13.45 24.92
N GLY A 473 -3.16 12.41 24.53
CA GLY A 473 -4.36 11.93 25.22
C GLY A 473 -5.52 12.93 25.23
N GLN A 474 -5.47 13.97 24.40
CA GLN A 474 -6.54 14.95 24.31
C GLN A 474 -7.58 14.54 23.27
N SER A 475 -8.84 14.90 23.52
CA SER A 475 -9.90 14.77 22.53
C SER A 475 -9.68 15.82 21.46
N GLU A 476 -9.43 15.39 20.23
CA GLU A 476 -9.28 16.30 19.11
C GLU A 476 -10.63 16.66 18.52
N MET A 477 -11.45 15.65 18.24
CA MET A 477 -12.68 15.81 17.47
C MET A 477 -13.81 14.93 17.99
N SER A 478 -15.03 15.43 17.92
CA SER A 478 -16.26 14.67 18.12
C SER A 478 -17.12 14.76 16.87
N VAL A 479 -17.37 13.62 16.21
CA VAL A 479 -18.12 13.53 14.96
C VAL A 479 -19.38 12.70 15.12
N GLY A 480 -20.37 12.95 14.25
CA GLY A 480 -21.66 12.28 14.30
C GLY A 480 -22.72 13.06 15.07
N ASN A 481 -23.91 12.49 15.11
CA ASN A 481 -25.14 12.90 15.81
C ASN A 481 -26.24 11.98 15.33
N SER A 482 -26.17 10.70 15.74
CA SER A 482 -27.03 9.63 15.22
C SER A 482 -27.95 9.10 16.30
N ALA A 483 -29.15 8.67 15.90
CA ALA A 483 -30.13 8.11 16.84
C ALA A 483 -29.72 6.70 17.28
N GLY A 484 -29.10 5.94 16.39
CA GLY A 484 -28.63 4.58 16.64
C GLY A 484 -27.20 4.52 17.14
N ASP A 485 -26.88 3.45 17.86
CA ASP A 485 -25.54 3.17 18.37
C ASP A 485 -24.56 2.90 17.23
N PHE A 486 -23.33 3.41 17.34
CA PHE A 486 -22.25 3.02 16.46
C PHE A 486 -21.77 1.63 16.84
N SER A 487 -21.81 0.68 15.91
CA SER A 487 -21.49 -0.72 16.14
C SER A 487 -20.06 -1.08 15.74
N CYS A 488 -19.51 -0.38 14.77
CA CYS A 488 -18.14 -0.60 14.28
C CYS A 488 -17.55 0.70 13.72
N VAL A 489 -16.24 0.84 13.84
CA VAL A 489 -15.45 1.97 13.33
C VAL A 489 -14.22 1.40 12.64
N ASN A 490 -13.80 2.02 11.56
CA ASN A 490 -12.55 1.77 10.87
C ASN A 490 -11.82 3.12 10.72
N LEU A 491 -10.75 3.27 11.50
CA LEU A 491 -9.80 4.36 11.50
C LEU A 491 -8.44 3.89 11.00
N ARG A 492 -8.10 2.62 11.25
CA ARG A 492 -6.78 2.07 10.96
C ARG A 492 -6.44 1.98 9.48
N ASP A 493 -7.35 1.41 8.69
CA ASP A 493 -7.15 1.18 7.25
C ASP A 493 -7.82 2.24 6.36
N SER A 494 -8.50 3.21 6.97
CA SER A 494 -9.16 4.29 6.24
C SER A 494 -8.14 5.29 5.70
N PRO A 495 -8.47 6.03 4.62
CA PRO A 495 -7.59 7.06 4.07
C PRO A 495 -7.20 8.10 5.11
N PRO A 496 -6.05 8.78 4.95
CA PRO A 496 -5.60 9.80 5.90
C PRO A 496 -6.70 10.82 6.20
N HIS A 497 -6.92 11.06 7.49
CA HIS A 497 -7.94 11.97 8.01
C HIS A 497 -9.39 11.61 7.67
N MET A 498 -9.68 10.38 7.24
CA MET A 498 -11.04 9.89 7.10
C MET A 498 -11.35 8.86 8.17
N LEU A 499 -12.62 8.81 8.57
CA LEU A 499 -13.13 7.79 9.48
C LEU A 499 -14.40 7.19 8.88
N VAL A 500 -14.48 5.86 8.86
CA VAL A 500 -15.67 5.14 8.39
C VAL A 500 -16.30 4.40 9.54
N CYS A 501 -17.62 4.47 9.67
CA CYS A 501 -18.34 3.82 10.76
C CYS A 501 -19.64 3.17 10.30
N GLY A 502 -20.01 2.10 10.99
CA GLY A 502 -21.31 1.44 10.88
C GLY A 502 -22.19 1.80 12.06
N ASN A 503 -23.48 2.02 11.80
CA ASN A 503 -24.46 2.37 12.82
C ASN A 503 -25.65 1.39 12.80
N LYS A 504 -26.29 1.18 13.96
CA LYS A 504 -27.56 0.46 14.09
C LYS A 504 -28.73 1.15 13.38
N ASP A 505 -28.58 2.42 13.00
CA ASP A 505 -29.45 3.18 12.06
C ASP A 505 -29.40 2.67 10.62
N ARG A 506 -28.75 1.52 10.37
CA ARG A 506 -28.65 0.85 9.06
C ARG A 506 -27.79 1.59 8.03
N ARG A 507 -27.08 2.62 8.49
CA ARG A 507 -26.25 3.48 7.66
C ARG A 507 -24.77 3.26 7.92
N VAL A 508 -23.99 3.35 6.86
CA VAL A 508 -22.54 3.54 6.91
C VAL A 508 -22.27 5.03 6.73
N ARG A 509 -21.45 5.63 7.59
CA ARG A 509 -21.09 7.05 7.51
C ARG A 509 -19.59 7.22 7.38
N VAL A 510 -19.19 8.22 6.60
CA VAL A 510 -17.80 8.63 6.37
C VAL A 510 -17.65 10.05 6.87
N PHE A 511 -16.67 10.29 7.72
CA PHE A 511 -16.35 11.60 8.27
C PHE A 511 -14.96 12.06 7.83
N ASP A 512 -14.81 13.35 7.54
CA ASP A 512 -13.50 14.00 7.39
C ASP A 512 -13.10 14.54 8.76
N LEU A 513 -12.01 14.02 9.31
CA LEU A 513 -11.50 14.35 10.64
C LEU A 513 -10.93 15.77 10.72
N ARG A 514 -10.52 16.38 9.60
CA ARG A 514 -10.02 17.76 9.61
C ARG A 514 -11.13 18.78 9.81
N THR A 515 -12.33 18.47 9.30
CA THR A 515 -13.49 19.38 9.33
C THR A 515 -14.56 18.94 10.32
N GLY A 516 -14.48 17.71 10.83
CA GLY A 516 -15.50 17.07 11.66
C GLY A 516 -16.82 16.79 10.92
N SER A 517 -16.86 16.97 9.60
CA SER A 517 -18.09 16.92 8.81
C SER A 517 -18.33 15.54 8.19
N SER A 518 -19.60 15.16 8.08
CA SER A 518 -20.01 13.95 7.36
C SER A 518 -19.83 14.14 5.86
N VAL A 519 -18.92 13.40 5.24
CA VAL A 519 -18.69 13.40 3.79
C VAL A 519 -19.79 12.61 3.09
N THR A 520 -20.08 11.40 3.58
CA THR A 520 -21.00 10.47 2.92
C THR A 520 -21.83 9.71 3.96
N SER A 521 -23.13 9.53 3.68
CA SER A 521 -24.03 8.68 4.47
C SER A 521 -24.76 7.70 3.55
N LEU A 522 -24.38 6.42 3.63
CA LEU A 522 -24.88 5.35 2.76
C LEU A 522 -25.94 4.53 3.51
N TYR A 523 -27.13 4.41 2.95
CA TYR A 523 -28.15 3.49 3.46
C TYR A 523 -27.84 2.09 2.95
N ALA A 524 -27.14 1.31 3.77
CA ALA A 524 -26.47 0.11 3.30
C ALA A 524 -27.23 -1.19 3.63
N HIS A 525 -27.93 -1.21 4.77
CA HIS A 525 -28.45 -2.45 5.36
C HIS A 525 -29.92 -2.32 5.76
N HIS A 526 -30.56 -3.46 6.03
CA HIS A 526 -31.93 -3.48 6.56
C HIS A 526 -31.94 -3.56 8.09
N MET A 527 -30.91 -4.19 8.67
CA MET A 527 -30.61 -4.19 10.09
C MET A 527 -29.40 -3.29 10.36
N GLY A 528 -28.86 -3.36 11.58
CA GLY A 528 -27.65 -2.62 11.92
C GLY A 528 -26.43 -3.13 11.14
N VAL A 529 -25.52 -2.20 10.82
CA VAL A 529 -24.19 -2.56 10.29
C VAL A 529 -23.43 -3.27 11.40
N THR A 530 -22.74 -4.36 11.11
CA THR A 530 -21.99 -5.15 12.10
C THR A 530 -20.49 -5.02 11.93
N SER A 531 -20.02 -4.86 10.70
CA SER A 531 -18.61 -4.69 10.38
C SER A 531 -18.44 -3.73 9.21
N VAL A 532 -17.35 -2.97 9.22
CA VAL A 532 -17.01 -2.03 8.15
C VAL A 532 -15.49 -1.98 8.00
N GLN A 533 -15.05 -1.88 6.76
CA GLN A 533 -13.66 -1.57 6.43
C GLN A 533 -13.66 -0.64 5.21
N ALA A 534 -12.71 0.28 5.19
CA ALA A 534 -12.50 1.19 4.08
C ALA A 534 -11.06 1.09 3.55
N ASP A 535 -10.87 1.68 2.39
CA ASP A 535 -9.61 1.83 1.66
C ASP A 535 -9.75 3.12 0.82
N ASP A 536 -8.76 3.47 0.01
CA ASP A 536 -8.66 4.75 -0.72
C ASP A 536 -9.88 5.12 -1.57
N TRP A 537 -10.61 4.12 -2.07
CA TRP A 537 -11.75 4.36 -2.96
C TRP A 537 -12.95 3.47 -2.70
N LYS A 538 -12.82 2.43 -1.88
CA LYS A 538 -13.86 1.41 -1.67
C LYS A 538 -14.20 1.25 -0.19
N ILE A 539 -15.47 0.97 0.08
CA ILE A 539 -15.98 0.65 1.42
C ILE A 539 -16.69 -0.69 1.34
N VAL A 540 -16.38 -1.60 2.26
CA VAL A 540 -17.10 -2.86 2.42
C VAL A 540 -17.83 -2.85 3.76
N SER A 541 -19.12 -3.16 3.73
CA SER A 541 -19.97 -3.19 4.92
C SER A 541 -20.69 -4.53 5.04
N GLY A 542 -20.73 -5.07 6.27
CA GLY A 542 -21.50 -6.24 6.65
C GLY A 542 -22.71 -5.84 7.52
N GLY A 543 -23.84 -6.51 7.32
CA GLY A 543 -25.07 -6.29 8.07
C GLY A 543 -25.46 -7.48 8.95
N GLY A 544 -26.24 -7.19 10.00
CA GLY A 544 -26.81 -8.22 10.88
C GLY A 544 -27.79 -9.16 10.17
N GLU A 545 -28.33 -8.75 9.03
CA GLU A 545 -29.19 -9.57 8.18
C GLU A 545 -28.42 -10.52 7.24
N GLY A 546 -27.09 -10.51 7.28
CA GLY A 546 -26.26 -11.33 6.38
C GLY A 546 -26.00 -10.70 5.01
N LEU A 547 -26.36 -9.42 4.80
CA LEU A 547 -25.98 -8.68 3.59
C LEU A 547 -24.54 -8.15 3.71
N VAL A 548 -23.76 -8.33 2.65
CA VAL A 548 -22.46 -7.69 2.43
C VAL A 548 -22.61 -6.74 1.25
N CYS A 549 -22.19 -5.50 1.40
CA CYS A 549 -22.25 -4.48 0.35
C CYS A 549 -20.87 -3.88 0.10
N VAL A 550 -20.53 -3.68 -1.17
CA VAL A 550 -19.32 -2.98 -1.59
C VAL A 550 -19.71 -1.68 -2.29
N TRP A 551 -19.09 -0.59 -1.87
CA TRP A 551 -19.42 0.77 -2.29
C TRP A 551 -18.18 1.46 -2.84
N GLU A 552 -18.38 2.33 -3.84
CA GLU A 552 -17.39 3.31 -4.26
C GLU A 552 -17.53 4.56 -3.37
N MET A 553 -16.48 4.89 -2.63
CA MET A 553 -16.46 5.93 -1.60
C MET A 553 -16.78 7.33 -2.14
N ARG A 554 -16.18 7.71 -3.28
CA ARG A 554 -16.31 9.06 -3.87
C ARG A 554 -17.71 9.34 -4.42
N MET A 555 -18.35 8.36 -5.05
CA MET A 555 -19.67 8.53 -5.68
C MET A 555 -20.81 8.04 -4.79
N GLY A 556 -20.52 7.31 -3.72
CA GLY A 556 -21.51 6.60 -2.92
C GLY A 556 -22.26 5.51 -3.70
N ALA A 557 -21.73 5.10 -4.85
CA ALA A 557 -22.37 4.12 -5.71
C ALA A 557 -22.18 2.71 -5.13
N LYS A 558 -23.27 1.94 -5.06
CA LYS A 558 -23.22 0.53 -4.71
C LYS A 558 -22.64 -0.25 -5.89
N LEU A 559 -21.45 -0.84 -5.71
CA LEU A 559 -20.81 -1.64 -6.75
C LEU A 559 -21.47 -3.00 -6.86
N TRP A 560 -21.62 -3.69 -5.73
CA TRP A 560 -22.31 -4.98 -5.68
C TRP A 560 -22.72 -5.34 -4.25
N GLU A 561 -23.61 -6.31 -4.15
CA GLU A 561 -24.07 -6.93 -2.89
C GLU A 561 -24.03 -8.44 -2.97
N MET A 562 -23.88 -9.06 -1.80
CA MET A 562 -24.01 -10.49 -1.59
C MET A 562 -24.86 -10.74 -0.36
N HIS A 563 -25.80 -11.69 -0.45
CA HIS A 563 -26.65 -12.07 0.67
C HIS A 563 -26.27 -13.44 1.21
N ASN A 564 -26.28 -13.56 2.54
CA ASN A 564 -25.98 -14.76 3.30
C ASN A 564 -27.06 -15.01 4.35
N ARG A 565 -27.21 -16.28 4.78
CA ARG A 565 -28.25 -16.68 5.76
C ARG A 565 -27.96 -16.22 7.20
N HIS A 566 -26.69 -16.00 7.54
CA HIS A 566 -26.26 -15.67 8.90
C HIS A 566 -25.69 -14.26 8.96
N PRO A 567 -25.74 -13.58 10.12
CA PRO A 567 -25.15 -12.26 10.32
C PRO A 567 -23.68 -12.22 9.92
N VAL A 568 -23.28 -11.15 9.23
CA VAL A 568 -21.86 -10.92 8.91
C VAL A 568 -21.16 -10.45 10.19
N ARG A 569 -20.15 -11.15 10.67
CA ARG A 569 -19.41 -10.76 11.89
C ARG A 569 -17.98 -10.32 11.62
N HIS A 570 -17.37 -10.82 10.55
CA HIS A 570 -16.03 -10.43 10.14
C HIS A 570 -16.03 -10.04 8.66
N VAL A 571 -15.40 -8.90 8.36
CA VAL A 571 -15.12 -8.42 7.01
C VAL A 571 -13.68 -7.95 7.03
N ARG A 572 -12.86 -8.54 6.18
CA ARG A 572 -11.50 -8.07 5.92
C ARG A 572 -11.21 -8.18 4.43
N PHE A 573 -10.69 -7.12 3.84
CA PHE A 573 -10.23 -7.14 2.46
C PHE A 573 -8.84 -6.53 2.35
N ASN A 574 -8.13 -6.97 1.32
CA ASN A 574 -6.92 -6.35 0.81
C ASN A 574 -7.19 -5.80 -0.61
N THR A 575 -6.15 -5.47 -1.37
CA THR A 575 -6.33 -4.91 -2.72
C THR A 575 -7.10 -5.84 -3.66
N SER A 576 -6.89 -7.16 -3.55
CA SER A 576 -7.37 -8.16 -4.51
C SER A 576 -8.33 -9.20 -3.92
N THR A 577 -8.51 -9.27 -2.61
CA THR A 577 -9.27 -10.32 -1.93
C THR A 577 -10.15 -9.73 -0.83
N LEU A 578 -11.29 -10.37 -0.58
CA LEU A 578 -12.22 -10.04 0.49
C LEU A 578 -12.66 -11.32 1.18
N VAL A 579 -12.39 -11.39 2.48
CA VAL A 579 -12.83 -12.43 3.40
C VAL A 579 -14.08 -11.93 4.13
N THR A 580 -15.12 -12.74 4.14
CA THR A 580 -16.35 -12.49 4.89
C THR A 580 -16.70 -13.72 5.71
N ALA A 581 -16.96 -13.52 7.01
CA ALA A 581 -17.41 -14.60 7.89
C ALA A 581 -18.82 -14.33 8.38
N ASN A 582 -19.70 -15.30 8.13
CA ASN A 582 -21.08 -15.26 8.60
C ASN A 582 -21.21 -16.22 9.78
N ILE A 583 -21.39 -15.66 10.97
CA ILE A 583 -21.39 -16.42 12.22
C ILE A 583 -22.82 -16.39 12.78
N PRO A 584 -23.44 -17.55 13.04
CA PRO A 584 -24.77 -17.62 13.62
C PRO A 584 -24.78 -17.12 15.06
N ASP A 585 -25.92 -16.55 15.48
CA ASP A 585 -26.11 -16.10 16.87
C ASP A 585 -26.28 -17.28 17.83
N GLU A 586 -26.92 -18.36 17.37
CA GLU A 586 -27.07 -19.60 18.12
C GLU A 586 -25.89 -20.54 17.83
N LYS A 587 -25.13 -20.87 18.89
CA LYS A 587 -23.99 -21.81 18.81
C LYS A 587 -24.38 -23.28 19.00
N SER A 588 -25.62 -23.53 19.40
CA SER A 588 -26.20 -24.88 19.49
C SER A 588 -26.86 -25.24 18.16
N PRO A 589 -26.57 -26.40 17.56
CA PRO A 589 -27.31 -26.85 16.39
C PRO A 589 -28.77 -27.02 16.78
N ARG A 590 -29.69 -26.27 16.16
CA ARG A 590 -31.12 -26.57 16.28
C ARG A 590 -31.32 -28.02 15.84
N GLY A 591 -31.85 -28.84 16.75
CA GLY A 591 -32.31 -30.19 16.40
C GLY A 591 -33.21 -30.07 15.17
N ALA A 592 -33.02 -30.95 14.20
CA ALA A 592 -33.68 -30.90 12.90
C ALA A 592 -35.21 -30.80 13.03
N CYS A 593 -35.74 -29.60 13.09
CA CYS A 593 -37.14 -29.29 12.85
C CYS A 593 -37.19 -28.58 11.51
N ILE A 594 -37.18 -29.41 10.46
CA ILE A 594 -37.57 -29.02 9.11
C ILE A 594 -39.09 -28.77 9.16
N THR A 595 -39.53 -27.61 9.65
CA THR A 595 -40.89 -27.14 9.40
C THR A 595 -40.95 -25.62 9.49
N ASP A 596 -41.40 -25.03 8.38
CA ASP A 596 -42.02 -23.71 8.18
C ASP A 596 -41.19 -22.51 7.72
N ASP A 597 -39.91 -22.35 8.07
CA ASP A 597 -39.13 -21.17 7.60
C ASP A 597 -38.54 -21.30 6.19
N ASP A 598 -38.41 -22.52 5.65
CA ASP A 598 -37.85 -22.72 4.31
C ASP A 598 -38.81 -22.24 3.20
N LEU A 599 -40.14 -22.24 3.40
CA LEU A 599 -41.10 -21.95 2.33
C LEU A 599 -41.31 -20.44 2.04
N THR A 600 -41.06 -19.56 3.02
CA THR A 600 -41.27 -18.11 2.85
C THR A 600 -40.07 -17.42 2.17
N ALA A 601 -38.87 -18.00 2.25
CA ALA A 601 -37.67 -17.50 1.59
C ALA A 601 -37.60 -17.81 0.08
N HIS A 602 -38.41 -18.76 -0.42
CA HIS A 602 -38.39 -19.23 -1.81
C HIS A 602 -39.10 -18.33 -2.84
N ARG A 603 -39.65 -17.17 -2.46
CA ARG A 603 -40.39 -16.28 -3.40
C ARG A 603 -39.56 -15.14 -4.04
N ARG A 604 -38.23 -15.20 -4.02
CA ARG A 604 -37.37 -14.30 -4.82
C ARG A 604 -36.34 -15.12 -5.60
N PRO A 605 -36.11 -14.83 -6.90
CA PRO A 605 -35.15 -15.57 -7.72
C PRO A 605 -33.73 -15.15 -7.32
N THR A 606 -33.23 -15.69 -6.22
CA THR A 606 -31.84 -15.57 -5.82
C THR A 606 -31.48 -16.88 -5.13
N LEU A 607 -30.59 -17.63 -5.77
CA LEU A 607 -30.24 -19.01 -5.46
C LEU A 607 -29.71 -19.14 -4.02
N TYR A 608 -30.48 -19.79 -3.14
CA TYR A 608 -30.04 -20.14 -1.78
C TYR A 608 -29.40 -21.53 -1.80
N CYS A 609 -28.10 -21.63 -1.46
CA CYS A 609 -27.48 -22.91 -1.13
C CYS A 609 -28.05 -23.43 0.20
N THR A 610 -28.48 -24.68 0.19
CA THR A 610 -29.03 -25.43 1.31
C THR A 610 -27.93 -26.27 1.98
N SER A 611 -27.46 -25.86 3.16
CA SER A 611 -26.91 -26.79 4.18
C SER A 611 -26.85 -26.13 5.57
N THR A 612 -27.51 -26.81 6.51
CA THR A 612 -27.36 -26.86 7.98
C THR A 612 -26.53 -25.80 8.70
N CYS A 613 -27.14 -25.14 9.71
CA CYS A 613 -26.68 -24.47 10.95
C CYS A 613 -25.19 -24.12 11.20
N SER A 614 -24.37 -24.07 10.16
CA SER A 614 -22.93 -23.86 10.19
C SER A 614 -22.66 -22.49 9.59
N GLY A 615 -21.90 -21.66 10.31
CA GLY A 615 -21.42 -20.40 9.77
C GLY A 615 -20.65 -20.62 8.47
N ALA A 616 -20.71 -19.66 7.55
CA ALA A 616 -20.05 -19.76 6.26
C ALA A 616 -18.89 -18.76 6.17
N LEU A 617 -17.69 -19.26 5.88
CA LEU A 617 -16.52 -18.46 5.58
C LEU A 617 -16.36 -18.40 4.05
N ARG A 618 -16.44 -17.20 3.49
CA ARG A 618 -16.38 -16.96 2.05
C ARG A 618 -15.26 -16.00 1.70
N LEU A 619 -14.59 -16.32 0.62
CA LEU A 619 -13.54 -15.50 0.03
C LEU A 619 -13.99 -15.05 -1.36
N PHE A 620 -13.77 -13.78 -1.65
CA PHE A 620 -13.86 -13.22 -2.99
C PHE A 620 -12.47 -12.81 -3.44
N THR A 621 -12.02 -13.25 -4.61
CA THR A 621 -10.72 -12.86 -5.19
C THR A 621 -10.91 -12.22 -6.57
N SER A 622 -10.34 -11.04 -6.75
CA SER A 622 -10.20 -10.31 -8.01
C SER A 622 -8.71 -10.30 -8.41
N GLY A 623 -8.25 -11.36 -9.08
CA GLY A 623 -6.85 -11.48 -9.55
C GLY A 623 -6.58 -10.81 -10.90
N SER A 624 -5.31 -10.49 -11.19
CA SER A 624 -4.81 -10.01 -12.50
C SER A 624 -4.24 -11.14 -13.37
N THR A 625 -3.85 -12.27 -12.78
CA THR A 625 -3.38 -13.46 -13.48
C THR A 625 -4.56 -14.43 -13.67
N GLY A 626 -4.94 -14.64 -14.92
CA GLY A 626 -5.99 -15.59 -15.26
C GLY A 626 -5.60 -17.01 -14.83
N CYS A 627 -6.32 -17.55 -13.85
CA CYS A 627 -6.59 -18.97 -13.71
C CYS A 627 -8.03 -19.11 -13.20
N PHE A 628 -8.87 -19.68 -14.06
CA PHE A 628 -10.24 -20.05 -13.76
C PHE A 628 -10.25 -21.06 -12.61
N LEU A 629 -11.08 -20.82 -11.59
CA LEU A 629 -11.82 -21.89 -10.93
C LEU A 629 -13.12 -21.32 -10.35
N CYS A 630 -14.08 -21.05 -11.22
CA CYS A 630 -15.48 -21.03 -10.83
C CYS A 630 -15.92 -22.49 -10.72
N TRP A 631 -15.90 -23.09 -9.53
CA TRP A 631 -16.75 -24.27 -9.29
C TRP A 631 -18.20 -23.80 -9.17
N MET A 632 -18.76 -23.39 -10.31
CA MET A 632 -20.18 -23.46 -10.53
C MET A 632 -20.48 -24.96 -10.69
N CYS A 633 -21.27 -25.52 -9.78
CA CYS A 633 -21.86 -26.84 -10.00
C CYS A 633 -22.88 -26.71 -11.15
N SER A 634 -22.39 -26.69 -12.39
CA SER A 634 -23.21 -26.73 -13.59
C SER A 634 -23.45 -28.20 -13.96
N ARG A 635 -24.51 -28.80 -13.43
CA ARG A 635 -25.21 -29.90 -14.11
C ARG A 635 -26.69 -29.83 -13.77
N VAL A 636 -27.43 -29.09 -14.58
CA VAL A 636 -28.71 -29.59 -15.10
C VAL A 636 -28.75 -29.22 -16.57
N CYS A 637 -28.57 -30.24 -17.42
CA CYS A 637 -28.87 -30.18 -18.83
C CYS A 637 -30.34 -29.78 -19.00
N CYS A 638 -30.60 -28.65 -19.64
CA CYS A 638 -31.85 -28.45 -20.34
C CYS A 638 -31.78 -29.23 -21.67
N THR A 639 -32.50 -30.33 -21.76
CA THR A 639 -33.05 -30.80 -23.03
C THR A 639 -34.48 -31.27 -22.79
N ARG A 640 -35.40 -30.43 -23.30
CA ARG A 640 -36.82 -30.62 -23.63
C ARG A 640 -37.71 -31.45 -22.72
#